data_AF-A0A3P8YD91-F1
#
_entry.id   AF-A0A3P8YD91-F1
#
_cell.length_a   1.000
_cell.length_b   1.000
_cell.length_c   1.000
_cell.angle_alpha   90.00
_cell.angle_beta   90.00
_cell.angle_gamma   90.00
#
_symmetry.space_group_name_H-M   'P 1'
#
loop_
_entity.id
_entity.type
_entity.pdbx_description
1 polymer ?
#
loop_
_entity_poly.entity_id
_entity_poly.type
_entity_poly.pdbx_seq_one_letter_code
_entity_poly.pdbx_strand_id
1 'polypeptide(L)'
;MRELNNNVNWSNGLLSRNVLLTWNTMHGLLAMIGRIGIPTAMEGVGGGNVQKVTPLARELTRILISYNKNSIQLKKNLKETNTFFREIKQNYSNACASAASTEATALEAGQLSCISFPRHEEEFLQSSVGSAPYVLVLGQDCAARYQLLNCLLGERLLPLGPEAGEACEGVQGTACKRRKLCFTHGRQTRLSLALPGQYELVHQLAAHCGRWDTVPREDLEIQEECEDPAHRLAELEITLHHPLLQEAKIIVVPCSSVQPIEKALEDCTENVVPIMLYAINQETLTAGHVSELMTVKEMLPFPFCFVRMPPAQPEDSSEHGRRLEKEKSPLHKQLLSLGFLSASMGNCSCGAPSQTPSLAAKPQSVLGEAFERLHRLLVPFARQVLQNQQVEAANLLNGVHCRCLDLFINQAFDMQRDLQITPRRLEYTREKEGELFTSLMAIANRKQEEMKEMIVETLSSMKEQLLEDAANLKFTDIIVATNGEPVTSKDIKSCIHQIQELIVVRLNQAVANKLISSVNYLRESFVGTLERCLNSLEKSNMESSVHNITSNHLKQILNAAYHVEVTFHSGSSVTRLVWEQIKQIIQRITFVNPPAITPEWKRKVAQDAIESLSAAKLAKSICSQFRTRLNSSHDAFAASLRQLEEGHTGRLERTEDLWLRVRKDHAPRLARLSLESRSLRDVLLHGKPKLGRELGRGQYGVVYLCDSWGGRYPCALKSVVPPDDKHWNDLALEFHYTRSLPKHERLVDLHGSVIDHTYGGGSSIAVLLIMERLHRDLYTGLKAGLSLKERLQIALDVVEGIRFLHGQGLLHRDIKLKNVLLDKQNRAKITDLGFCKPEAMMSGSIVGTPIHMAPELFTGKYDNSVDVYAFGILFWYLCTGSVKLPEAFEKCSSKDQLWNNVKKGARPERLASFDEECWQLMEACWNGDPSQRPLLGIVEPRLQSITIRLCNCGSDQKSSSMEDSN
;
A
#
# COMPACT_ATOMS: atom_id res chain seq x y z
N MET A 1 -26.40 -43.37 5.87
CA MET A 1 -27.71 -43.38 5.18
C MET A 1 -28.55 -44.50 5.78
N ARG A 2 -29.64 -44.12 6.46
CA ARG A 2 -30.45 -44.81 7.48
C ARG A 2 -30.03 -44.39 8.90
N GLU A 3 -30.96 -43.68 9.54
CA GLU A 3 -30.88 -42.98 10.83
C GLU A 3 -30.13 -41.64 10.83
N LEU A 4 -30.79 -40.61 10.29
CA LEU A 4 -30.80 -39.21 10.76
C LEU A 4 -31.57 -38.35 9.73
N ASN A 5 -32.79 -38.78 9.41
CA ASN A 5 -33.70 -38.03 8.56
C ASN A 5 -35.05 -37.98 9.27
N ASN A 6 -35.21 -37.02 10.18
CA ASN A 6 -36.50 -36.48 10.58
C ASN A 6 -36.28 -35.13 11.26
N ASN A 7 -37.04 -34.15 10.79
CA ASN A 7 -37.12 -32.74 11.18
C ASN A 7 -36.05 -31.81 10.58
N VAL A 8 -36.33 -31.25 9.40
CA VAL A 8 -36.56 -29.80 9.19
C VAL A 8 -37.27 -29.60 7.84
N ASN A 9 -38.41 -28.88 7.87
CA ASN A 9 -39.21 -28.43 6.73
C ASN A 9 -38.39 -27.53 5.79
N TRP A 10 -38.40 -27.84 4.48
CA TRP A 10 -37.95 -26.94 3.42
C TRP A 10 -39.16 -26.50 2.59
N SER A 11 -39.45 -25.19 2.60
CA SER A 11 -40.36 -24.56 1.65
C SER A 11 -39.60 -23.49 0.86
N ASN A 12 -39.47 -23.73 -0.46
CA ASN A 12 -39.16 -22.80 -1.57
C ASN A 12 -37.76 -22.15 -1.55
N GLY A 13 -36.95 -22.10 -2.62
CA GLY A 13 -37.06 -22.49 -4.02
C GLY A 13 -35.91 -21.81 -4.80
N LEU A 14 -35.44 -22.45 -5.88
CA LEU A 14 -34.47 -22.00 -6.90
C LEU A 14 -32.97 -22.02 -6.54
N LEU A 15 -32.35 -23.19 -6.72
CA LEU A 15 -30.95 -23.31 -7.11
C LEU A 15 -30.84 -24.22 -8.34
N SER A 16 -30.07 -23.74 -9.31
CA SER A 16 -29.98 -24.19 -10.69
C SER A 16 -29.28 -25.54 -10.86
N ARG A 17 -29.68 -26.27 -11.91
CA ARG A 17 -29.29 -27.63 -12.32
C ARG A 17 -27.78 -27.90 -12.56
N ASN A 18 -26.87 -26.97 -12.27
CA ASN A 18 -25.43 -27.16 -12.51
C ASN A 18 -24.65 -27.79 -11.33
N VAL A 19 -25.31 -28.11 -10.22
CA VAL A 19 -24.67 -28.75 -9.04
C VAL A 19 -24.74 -30.28 -9.07
N LEU A 20 -25.60 -30.89 -9.91
CA LEU A 20 -25.75 -32.35 -9.95
C LEU A 20 -24.73 -33.09 -10.83
N LEU A 21 -24.05 -32.39 -11.76
CA LEU A 21 -23.07 -32.99 -12.67
C LEU A 21 -21.64 -33.03 -12.09
N THR A 22 -21.33 -32.23 -11.07
CA THR A 22 -20.05 -32.25 -10.34
C THR A 22 -20.04 -33.22 -9.15
N TRP A 23 -21.20 -33.72 -8.73
CA TRP A 23 -21.31 -34.66 -7.60
C TRP A 23 -20.97 -36.12 -7.98
N ASN A 24 -21.26 -36.54 -9.21
CA ASN A 24 -20.98 -37.91 -9.67
C ASN A 24 -19.51 -38.14 -10.08
N THR A 25 -18.73 -37.08 -10.34
CA THR A 25 -17.28 -37.18 -10.61
C THR A 25 -16.43 -37.19 -9.34
N MET A 26 -16.93 -36.70 -8.20
CA MET A 26 -16.23 -36.77 -6.90
C MET A 26 -16.38 -38.12 -6.18
N HIS A 27 -17.47 -38.86 -6.42
CA HIS A 27 -17.67 -40.17 -5.79
C HIS A 27 -16.77 -41.28 -6.36
N GLY A 28 -16.22 -41.09 -7.57
CA GLY A 28 -15.19 -41.97 -8.15
C GLY A 28 -13.78 -41.73 -7.59
N LEU A 29 -13.48 -40.53 -7.08
CA LEU A 29 -12.18 -40.17 -6.51
C LEU A 29 -12.07 -40.44 -5.01
N LEU A 30 -13.19 -40.42 -4.27
CA LEU A 30 -13.21 -40.72 -2.82
C LEU A 30 -13.26 -42.22 -2.49
N ALA A 31 -13.55 -43.09 -3.47
CA ALA A 31 -13.41 -44.54 -3.31
C ALA A 31 -11.96 -45.05 -3.40
N MET A 32 -11.01 -44.20 -3.82
CA MET A 32 -9.58 -44.56 -3.93
C MET A 32 -8.73 -44.16 -2.71
N ILE A 33 -9.26 -43.35 -1.78
CA ILE A 33 -8.51 -42.84 -0.61
C ILE A 33 -8.89 -43.56 0.70
N GLY A 34 -9.88 -44.45 0.67
CA GLY A 34 -10.35 -45.21 1.83
C GLY A 34 -9.77 -46.63 1.96
N ARG A 35 -8.44 -46.81 1.92
CA ARG A 35 -7.77 -48.05 2.38
C ARG A 35 -6.40 -47.75 2.99
N ILE A 36 -6.39 -47.10 4.15
CA ILE A 36 -5.25 -47.16 5.08
C ILE A 36 -5.72 -48.01 6.25
N GLY A 37 -5.57 -49.33 6.10
CA GLY A 37 -5.75 -50.29 7.18
C GLY A 37 -4.49 -50.31 8.05
N ILE A 38 -4.70 -50.14 9.35
CA ILE A 38 -3.71 -50.46 10.39
C ILE A 38 -3.46 -51.98 10.33
N PRO A 39 -2.22 -52.49 10.17
CA PRO A 39 -1.97 -53.91 10.35
C PRO A 39 -1.72 -54.18 11.84
N THR A 40 -2.68 -54.83 12.47
CA THR A 40 -2.47 -55.68 13.65
C THR A 40 -1.57 -56.85 13.29
N ALA A 41 -0.64 -57.16 14.19
CA ALA A 41 0.33 -58.24 14.07
C ALA A 41 -0.31 -59.61 13.77
N MET A 42 0.17 -60.29 12.73
CA MET A 42 0.15 -61.74 12.63
C MET A 42 1.43 -62.20 11.92
N GLU A 43 2.17 -63.08 12.60
CA GLU A 43 3.32 -63.81 12.09
C GLU A 43 2.90 -64.78 10.98
N GLY A 44 3.71 -64.92 9.92
CA GLY A 44 3.50 -65.93 8.89
C GLY A 44 4.18 -65.66 7.55
N VAL A 45 5.48 -66.00 7.47
CA VAL A 45 6.25 -66.50 6.31
C VAL A 45 5.90 -66.01 4.88
N GLY A 46 6.84 -65.26 4.28
CA GLY A 46 6.89 -65.00 2.83
C GLY A 46 7.85 -63.85 2.46
N GLY A 47 9.12 -64.16 2.20
CA GLY A 47 10.17 -63.16 1.94
C GLY A 47 10.02 -62.43 0.60
N GLY A 48 9.73 -61.13 0.67
CA GLY A 48 9.99 -60.15 -0.39
C GLY A 48 10.95 -59.09 0.16
N ASN A 49 12.11 -58.93 -0.48
CA ASN A 49 13.18 -58.04 -0.03
C ASN A 49 12.75 -56.56 -0.23
N VAL A 50 12.14 -55.95 0.79
CA VAL A 50 11.81 -54.51 0.78
C VAL A 50 13.13 -53.74 0.93
N GLN A 51 13.58 -53.09 -0.15
CA GLN A 51 14.76 -52.21 -0.15
C GLN A 51 14.65 -51.15 0.96
N LYS A 52 15.59 -51.19 1.92
CA LYS A 52 15.67 -50.20 3.00
C LYS A 52 16.32 -48.91 2.50
N VAL A 53 15.50 -47.90 2.19
CA VAL A 53 15.95 -46.56 1.78
C VAL A 53 16.87 -45.94 2.85
N THR A 54 18.01 -45.38 2.42
CA THR A 54 19.01 -44.80 3.33
C THR A 54 18.49 -43.56 4.07
N PRO A 55 19.05 -43.21 5.24
CA PRO A 55 18.68 -41.98 5.95
C PRO A 55 18.88 -40.72 5.11
N LEU A 56 19.93 -40.67 4.28
CA LEU A 56 20.21 -39.59 3.35
C LEU A 56 19.10 -39.44 2.30
N ALA A 57 18.80 -40.52 1.57
CA ALA A 57 17.75 -40.52 0.56
C ALA A 57 16.39 -40.12 1.18
N ARG A 58 16.04 -40.67 2.35
CA ARG A 58 14.81 -40.31 3.08
C ARG A 58 14.68 -38.82 3.42
N GLU A 59 15.76 -38.18 3.82
CA GLU A 59 15.74 -36.75 4.19
C GLU A 59 15.71 -35.87 2.94
N LEU A 60 16.46 -36.22 1.89
CA LEU A 60 16.40 -35.53 0.59
C LEU A 60 15.01 -35.63 -0.03
N THR A 61 14.40 -36.83 -0.03
CA THR A 61 13.01 -37.02 -0.47
C THR A 61 12.06 -36.10 0.31
N ARG A 62 12.20 -35.97 1.63
CA ARG A 62 11.36 -35.06 2.42
C ARG A 62 11.53 -33.58 2.04
N ILE A 63 12.76 -33.15 1.76
CA ILE A 63 13.03 -31.79 1.28
C ILE A 63 12.37 -31.55 -0.08
N LEU A 64 12.52 -32.49 -1.01
CA LEU A 64 11.97 -32.39 -2.35
C LEU A 64 10.44 -32.43 -2.37
N ILE A 65 9.80 -33.28 -1.57
CA ILE A 65 8.33 -33.27 -1.36
C ILE A 65 7.88 -31.90 -0.89
N SER A 66 8.58 -31.32 0.09
CA SER A 66 8.26 -29.97 0.59
C SER A 66 8.43 -28.91 -0.50
N TYR A 67 9.51 -28.99 -1.28
CA TYR A 67 9.75 -28.09 -2.41
C TYR A 67 8.62 -28.20 -3.43
N ASN A 68 8.31 -29.40 -3.92
CA ASN A 68 7.27 -29.63 -4.92
C ASN A 68 5.89 -29.15 -4.45
N LYS A 69 5.54 -29.41 -3.19
CA LYS A 69 4.30 -28.89 -2.58
C LYS A 69 4.24 -27.36 -2.58
N ASN A 70 5.32 -26.69 -2.14
CA ASN A 70 5.37 -25.23 -2.11
C ASN A 70 5.38 -24.62 -3.52
N SER A 71 6.01 -25.28 -4.49
CA SER A 71 6.02 -24.89 -5.90
C SER A 71 4.63 -24.94 -6.53
N ILE A 72 3.78 -25.92 -6.17
CA ILE A 72 2.38 -25.96 -6.59
C ILE A 72 1.62 -24.73 -6.07
N GLN A 73 1.85 -24.35 -4.81
CA GLN A 73 1.20 -23.17 -4.23
C GLN A 73 1.69 -21.86 -4.90
N LEU A 74 3.00 -21.72 -5.17
CA LEU A 74 3.52 -20.58 -5.92
C LEU A 74 2.91 -20.49 -7.32
N LYS A 75 2.82 -21.61 -8.05
CA LYS A 75 2.15 -21.67 -9.37
C LYS A 75 0.71 -21.21 -9.29
N LYS A 76 -0.02 -21.65 -8.26
CA LYS A 76 -1.41 -21.23 -8.02
C LYS A 76 -1.49 -19.72 -7.80
N ASN A 77 -0.69 -19.18 -6.88
CA ASN A 77 -0.70 -17.74 -6.59
C ASN A 77 -0.35 -16.91 -7.83
N LEU A 78 0.68 -17.30 -8.59
CA LEU A 78 1.06 -16.61 -9.84
C LEU A 78 -0.06 -16.66 -10.89
N LYS A 79 -0.74 -17.80 -11.04
CA LYS A 79 -1.88 -17.94 -11.95
C LYS A 79 -3.05 -17.03 -11.55
N GLU A 80 -3.37 -16.96 -10.26
CA GLU A 80 -4.44 -16.08 -9.76
C GLU A 80 -4.07 -14.61 -9.92
N THR A 81 -2.81 -14.27 -9.72
CA THR A 81 -2.24 -12.92 -9.94
C THR A 81 -2.38 -12.51 -11.41
N ASN A 82 -1.96 -13.37 -12.35
CA ASN A 82 -2.09 -13.10 -13.78
C ASN A 82 -3.56 -13.00 -14.22
N THR A 83 -4.44 -13.81 -13.62
CA THR A 83 -5.88 -13.72 -13.84
C THR A 83 -6.42 -12.36 -13.36
N PHE A 84 -6.05 -11.92 -12.15
CA PHE A 84 -6.43 -10.62 -11.60
C PHE A 84 -6.03 -9.45 -12.51
N PHE A 85 -4.76 -9.39 -12.96
CA PHE A 85 -4.30 -8.33 -13.85
C PHE A 85 -5.01 -8.37 -15.22
N ARG A 86 -5.37 -9.55 -15.73
CA ARG A 86 -6.12 -9.69 -16.98
C ARG A 86 -7.54 -9.16 -16.85
N GLU A 87 -8.23 -9.51 -15.76
CA GLU A 87 -9.59 -9.03 -15.47
C GLU A 87 -9.63 -7.52 -15.30
N ILE A 88 -8.66 -6.94 -14.58
CA ILE A 88 -8.47 -5.49 -14.49
C ILE A 88 -8.39 -4.89 -15.89
N LYS A 89 -7.44 -5.34 -16.72
CA LYS A 89 -7.27 -4.79 -18.08
C LYS A 89 -8.55 -4.89 -18.91
N GLN A 90 -9.29 -6.00 -18.83
CA GLN A 90 -10.54 -6.21 -19.56
C GLN A 90 -11.68 -5.30 -19.07
N ASN A 91 -11.87 -5.20 -17.76
CA ASN A 91 -12.92 -4.36 -17.16
C ASN A 91 -12.74 -2.88 -17.52
N TYR A 92 -11.48 -2.42 -17.59
CA TYR A 92 -11.17 -1.04 -17.98
C TYR A 92 -11.33 -0.80 -19.49
N SER A 93 -10.87 -1.73 -20.35
CA SER A 93 -11.11 -1.63 -21.79
C SER A 93 -12.60 -1.54 -22.13
N ASN A 94 -13.45 -2.30 -21.43
CA ASN A 94 -14.89 -2.27 -21.63
C ASN A 94 -15.55 -0.98 -21.09
N ALA A 95 -15.06 -0.42 -19.98
CA ALA A 95 -15.52 0.86 -19.45
C ALA A 95 -15.16 2.04 -20.37
N CYS A 96 -14.00 2.01 -21.01
CA CYS A 96 -13.63 2.99 -22.04
C CYS A 96 -14.47 2.82 -23.32
N ALA A 97 -14.84 1.59 -23.70
CA ALA A 97 -15.63 1.31 -24.90
C ALA A 97 -17.12 1.72 -24.76
N SER A 98 -17.73 1.59 -23.58
CA SER A 98 -19.12 2.00 -23.34
C SER A 98 -19.31 3.52 -23.17
N ALA A 99 -18.22 4.25 -22.94
CA ALA A 99 -18.20 5.70 -22.73
C ALA A 99 -17.61 6.49 -23.92
N ALA A 100 -17.48 5.85 -25.10
CA ALA A 100 -16.82 6.36 -26.31
C ALA A 100 -17.54 7.53 -27.02
N SER A 101 -17.91 8.59 -26.28
CA SER A 101 -18.41 9.85 -26.84
C SER A 101 -17.71 11.11 -26.31
N THR A 102 -16.72 11.03 -25.41
CA THR A 102 -16.02 12.23 -24.89
C THR A 102 -14.53 12.01 -24.58
N GLU A 103 -13.69 12.99 -24.95
CA GLU A 103 -12.22 13.05 -24.77
C GLU A 103 -11.73 12.87 -23.32
N ALA A 104 -12.62 13.02 -22.33
CA ALA A 104 -12.32 12.82 -20.90
C ALA A 104 -11.97 11.35 -20.54
N THR A 105 -12.44 10.38 -21.32
CA THR A 105 -12.27 8.94 -21.05
C THR A 105 -10.86 8.42 -21.34
N ALA A 106 -10.08 9.11 -22.20
CA ALA A 106 -8.70 8.74 -22.50
C ALA A 106 -7.72 9.05 -21.35
N LEU A 107 -8.07 10.02 -20.49
CA LEU A 107 -7.25 10.44 -19.35
C LEU A 107 -7.40 9.51 -18.12
N GLU A 108 -8.60 8.99 -17.87
CA GLU A 108 -8.86 8.04 -16.76
C GLU A 108 -8.18 6.68 -16.98
N ALA A 109 -7.94 6.30 -18.24
CA ALA A 109 -7.15 5.12 -18.60
C ALA A 109 -5.68 5.22 -18.17
N GLY A 110 -5.14 6.44 -18.01
CA GLY A 110 -3.73 6.67 -17.66
C GLY A 110 -3.38 6.33 -16.20
N GLN A 111 -4.28 6.59 -15.24
CA GLN A 111 -3.99 6.44 -13.80
C GLN A 111 -3.97 4.99 -13.30
N LEU A 112 -4.58 4.06 -14.03
CA LEU A 112 -4.57 2.61 -13.73
C LEU A 112 -3.68 1.81 -14.69
N SER A 113 -3.20 2.44 -15.78
CA SER A 113 -2.19 1.87 -16.68
C SER A 113 -0.85 1.59 -15.97
N CYS A 114 -0.61 2.24 -14.83
CA CYS A 114 0.56 2.03 -13.97
C CYS A 114 0.51 0.69 -13.20
N ILE A 115 -0.66 0.04 -13.13
CA ILE A 115 -0.86 -1.23 -12.43
C ILE A 115 -0.49 -2.37 -13.39
N SER A 116 0.81 -2.64 -13.47
CA SER A 116 1.34 -3.69 -14.33
C SER A 116 2.43 -4.49 -13.63
N PHE A 117 2.57 -5.74 -14.05
CA PHE A 117 3.70 -6.57 -13.72
C PHE A 117 4.93 -6.03 -14.45
N PRO A 118 6.03 -5.63 -13.76
CA PRO A 118 7.26 -5.28 -14.46
C PRO A 118 7.74 -6.48 -15.28
N ARG A 119 8.01 -6.30 -16.58
CA ARG A 119 8.30 -7.42 -17.50
C ARG A 119 9.41 -8.35 -17.00
N HIS A 120 10.50 -7.80 -16.49
CA HIS A 120 11.62 -8.58 -15.95
C HIS A 120 11.25 -9.43 -14.72
N GLU A 121 10.39 -8.92 -13.82
CA GLU A 121 9.89 -9.68 -12.68
C GLU A 121 8.93 -10.78 -13.15
N GLU A 122 8.11 -10.49 -14.17
CA GLU A 122 7.18 -11.47 -14.76
C GLU A 122 7.92 -12.62 -15.43
N GLU A 123 8.92 -12.32 -16.26
CA GLU A 123 9.78 -13.29 -16.94
C GLU A 123 10.53 -14.18 -15.94
N PHE A 124 11.09 -13.58 -14.87
CA PHE A 124 11.73 -14.34 -13.79
C PHE A 124 10.75 -15.28 -13.10
N LEU A 125 9.54 -14.81 -12.76
CA LEU A 125 8.56 -15.65 -12.09
C LEU A 125 8.02 -16.75 -13.00
N GLN A 126 7.84 -16.48 -14.30
CA GLN A 126 7.42 -17.48 -15.27
C GLN A 126 8.45 -18.60 -15.43
N SER A 127 9.76 -18.28 -15.40
CA SER A 127 10.84 -19.27 -15.52
C SER A 127 11.17 -19.99 -14.20
N SER A 128 11.00 -19.32 -13.06
CA SER A 128 11.40 -19.81 -11.74
C SER A 128 10.27 -20.48 -10.97
N VAL A 129 9.03 -20.03 -11.13
CA VAL A 129 7.89 -20.59 -10.39
C VAL A 129 7.55 -21.93 -10.99
N GLY A 130 7.91 -22.97 -10.25
CA GLY A 130 7.53 -24.32 -10.61
C GLY A 130 8.50 -25.13 -11.44
N SER A 131 9.73 -24.63 -11.50
CA SER A 131 10.88 -25.34 -12.01
C SER A 131 11.06 -26.67 -11.28
N ALA A 132 11.43 -27.72 -12.03
CA ALA A 132 11.61 -29.06 -11.48
C ALA A 132 12.99 -29.19 -10.80
N PRO A 133 13.09 -29.83 -9.62
CA PRO A 133 14.37 -29.99 -8.95
C PRO A 133 15.15 -31.15 -9.59
N TYR A 134 16.37 -30.88 -10.07
CA TYR A 134 17.28 -31.89 -10.62
C TYR A 134 18.50 -32.03 -9.73
N VAL A 135 19.02 -33.24 -9.56
CA VAL A 135 20.33 -33.47 -8.95
C VAL A 135 21.35 -33.67 -10.05
N LEU A 136 22.31 -32.77 -10.18
CA LEU A 136 23.37 -32.85 -11.18
C LEU A 136 24.63 -33.43 -10.53
N VAL A 137 25.10 -34.56 -11.05
CA VAL A 137 26.29 -35.26 -10.56
C VAL A 137 27.45 -35.02 -11.54
N LEU A 138 28.36 -34.15 -11.12
CA LEU A 138 29.63 -33.84 -11.77
C LEU A 138 30.78 -34.48 -10.97
N GLY A 139 32.00 -34.46 -11.51
CA GLY A 139 33.18 -34.89 -10.77
C GLY A 139 34.43 -35.01 -11.65
N GLN A 140 35.56 -35.31 -11.02
CA GLN A 140 36.86 -35.44 -11.69
C GLN A 140 36.90 -36.62 -12.68
N ASP A 141 36.25 -37.72 -12.35
CA ASP A 141 36.15 -38.90 -13.22
C ASP A 141 34.83 -39.66 -13.05
N CYS A 142 34.66 -40.73 -13.83
CA CYS A 142 33.46 -41.57 -13.77
C CYS A 142 33.35 -42.35 -12.45
N ALA A 143 34.46 -42.84 -11.91
CA ALA A 143 34.46 -43.63 -10.69
C ALA A 143 33.93 -42.80 -9.51
N ALA A 144 34.42 -41.57 -9.35
CA ALA A 144 33.95 -40.63 -8.33
C ALA A 144 32.46 -40.30 -8.50
N ARG A 145 32.00 -40.03 -9.72
CA ARG A 145 30.58 -39.76 -10.04
C ARG A 145 29.69 -40.95 -9.69
N TYR A 146 30.07 -42.16 -10.10
CA TYR A 146 29.31 -43.39 -9.89
C TYR A 146 29.24 -43.75 -8.41
N GLN A 147 30.35 -43.60 -7.68
CA GLN A 147 30.40 -43.82 -6.25
C GLN A 147 29.49 -42.86 -5.50
N LEU A 148 29.51 -41.57 -5.85
CA LEU A 148 28.60 -40.58 -5.25
C LEU A 148 27.13 -40.94 -5.53
N LEU A 149 26.79 -41.32 -6.77
CA LEU A 149 25.44 -41.70 -7.15
C LEU A 149 24.94 -42.95 -6.41
N ASN A 150 25.76 -44.00 -6.35
CA ASN A 150 25.44 -45.21 -5.61
C ASN A 150 25.15 -44.89 -4.14
N CYS A 151 25.89 -43.96 -3.54
CA CYS A 151 25.65 -43.51 -2.16
C CYS A 151 24.38 -42.66 -2.01
N LEU A 152 24.03 -41.83 -3.00
CA LEU A 152 22.78 -41.07 -3.00
C LEU A 152 21.55 -41.98 -3.02
N LEU A 153 21.57 -43.01 -3.88
CA LEU A 153 20.50 -43.98 -4.02
C LEU A 153 20.55 -45.07 -2.95
N GLY A 154 21.69 -45.26 -2.28
CA GLY A 154 21.89 -46.30 -1.28
C GLY A 154 22.03 -47.71 -1.86
N GLU A 155 22.31 -47.80 -3.16
CA GLU A 155 22.36 -49.03 -3.94
C GLU A 155 23.57 -49.01 -4.86
N ARG A 156 24.24 -50.15 -5.00
CA ARG A 156 25.35 -50.30 -5.95
C ARG A 156 24.78 -50.57 -7.34
N LEU A 157 24.30 -49.53 -8.01
CA LEU A 157 23.69 -49.62 -9.34
C LEU A 157 24.72 -49.48 -10.45
N LEU A 158 25.73 -48.62 -10.25
CA LEU A 158 26.81 -48.41 -11.20
C LEU A 158 28.09 -49.13 -10.76
N PRO A 159 28.93 -49.61 -11.71
CA PRO A 159 30.17 -50.32 -11.38
C PRO A 159 31.18 -49.42 -10.66
N LEU A 160 32.06 -50.03 -9.85
CA LEU A 160 33.13 -49.38 -9.06
C LEU A 160 34.47 -50.10 -9.32
N GLY A 161 35.61 -49.43 -9.09
CA GLY A 161 36.94 -50.01 -9.28
C GLY A 161 37.33 -50.13 -10.77
N PRO A 162 38.13 -51.13 -11.19
CA PRO A 162 38.56 -51.32 -12.58
C PRO A 162 37.40 -51.41 -13.58
N GLU A 163 36.23 -51.84 -13.12
CA GLU A 163 34.98 -51.96 -13.90
C GLU A 163 34.29 -50.60 -14.15
N ALA A 164 34.55 -49.58 -13.32
CA ALA A 164 34.08 -48.21 -13.53
C ALA A 164 34.88 -47.48 -14.63
N GLY A 165 36.11 -47.94 -14.87
CA GLY A 165 37.12 -47.36 -15.76
C GLY A 165 38.44 -47.18 -15.00
N GLU A 166 39.57 -47.54 -15.61
CA GLU A 166 40.89 -47.20 -15.07
C GLU A 166 41.03 -45.68 -14.93
N ALA A 167 41.81 -45.24 -13.94
CA ALA A 167 42.24 -43.85 -13.84
C ALA A 167 42.87 -43.42 -15.16
N CYS A 168 42.48 -42.25 -15.68
CA CYS A 168 42.94 -41.72 -16.96
C CYS A 168 44.43 -41.32 -16.99
N GLU A 169 45.29 -41.96 -16.19
CA GLU A 169 46.74 -41.78 -16.18
C GLU A 169 47.39 -43.17 -15.98
N GLY A 170 47.54 -43.96 -17.04
CA GLY A 170 48.24 -45.24 -16.88
C GLY A 170 48.48 -46.09 -18.12
N VAL A 171 47.57 -46.12 -19.10
CA VAL A 171 47.76 -46.93 -20.32
C VAL A 171 47.35 -46.10 -21.54
N GLN A 172 48.19 -46.16 -22.58
CA GLN A 172 48.18 -45.27 -23.74
C GLN A 172 46.79 -45.05 -24.38
N GLY A 173 46.25 -43.84 -24.23
CA GLY A 173 45.58 -43.13 -25.32
C GLY A 173 44.06 -43.26 -25.51
N THR A 174 43.32 -44.06 -24.73
CA THR A 174 41.86 -44.16 -24.91
C THR A 174 41.12 -43.21 -23.96
N ALA A 175 40.59 -42.11 -24.49
CA ALA A 175 39.76 -41.18 -23.72
C ALA A 175 38.47 -41.86 -23.24
N CYS A 176 38.05 -41.63 -21.99
CA CYS A 176 36.80 -42.14 -21.43
C CYS A 176 35.59 -41.84 -22.33
N LYS A 177 34.77 -42.83 -22.71
CA LYS A 177 33.59 -42.62 -23.59
C LYS A 177 32.24 -42.83 -22.90
N ARG A 178 32.14 -42.51 -21.60
CA ARG A 178 30.88 -42.65 -20.85
C ARG A 178 29.84 -41.62 -21.28
N ARG A 179 28.64 -42.11 -21.63
CA ARG A 179 27.49 -41.30 -22.05
C ARG A 179 26.78 -40.64 -20.85
N LYS A 180 25.90 -39.69 -21.15
CA LYS A 180 25.02 -39.04 -20.16
C LYS A 180 24.05 -40.09 -19.59
N LEU A 181 23.86 -40.08 -18.27
CA LEU A 181 22.92 -40.97 -17.58
C LEU A 181 21.77 -40.15 -16.99
N CYS A 182 20.53 -40.59 -17.22
CA CYS A 182 19.32 -39.93 -16.72
C CYS A 182 18.53 -40.92 -15.85
N PHE A 183 18.47 -40.66 -14.55
CA PHE A 183 17.71 -41.50 -13.61
C PHE A 183 16.33 -40.91 -13.35
N THR A 184 15.31 -41.73 -13.55
CA THR A 184 13.89 -41.36 -13.42
C THR A 184 13.13 -42.41 -12.62
N HIS A 185 11.93 -42.06 -12.14
CA HIS A 185 11.10 -42.99 -11.39
C HIS A 185 10.19 -43.83 -12.30
N GLY A 186 10.10 -45.13 -11.99
CA GLY A 186 9.07 -46.00 -12.53
C GLY A 186 8.73 -47.15 -11.58
N ARG A 187 7.70 -47.92 -11.92
CA ARG A 187 7.25 -49.07 -11.13
C ARG A 187 8.14 -50.30 -11.30
N GLN A 188 8.92 -50.34 -12.37
CA GLN A 188 9.83 -51.42 -12.70
C GLN A 188 11.17 -50.81 -13.12
N THR A 189 12.25 -51.52 -12.81
CA THR A 189 13.58 -51.15 -13.30
C THR A 189 13.62 -51.36 -14.81
N ARG A 190 13.92 -50.30 -15.57
CA ARG A 190 14.04 -50.35 -17.03
C ARG A 190 15.22 -49.50 -17.47
N LEU A 191 15.98 -50.04 -18.41
CA LEU A 191 17.02 -49.31 -19.13
C LEU A 191 16.59 -49.14 -20.58
N SER A 192 16.73 -47.92 -21.08
CA SER A 192 16.45 -47.56 -22.46
C SER A 192 17.48 -46.56 -22.96
N LEU A 193 17.82 -46.65 -24.24
CA LEU A 193 18.69 -45.69 -24.89
C LEU A 193 17.80 -44.67 -25.61
N ALA A 194 17.87 -43.40 -25.24
CA ALA A 194 16.97 -42.37 -25.74
C ALA A 194 17.73 -41.18 -26.32
N LEU A 195 17.22 -40.62 -27.42
CA LEU A 195 17.64 -39.29 -27.87
C LEU A 195 16.95 -38.23 -27.00
N PRO A 196 17.63 -37.10 -26.70
CA PRO A 196 17.05 -36.01 -25.91
C PRO A 196 15.65 -35.61 -26.42
N GLY A 197 14.62 -35.95 -25.65
CA GLY A 197 13.24 -35.47 -25.82
C GLY A 197 12.39 -36.08 -26.94
N GLN A 198 12.82 -37.10 -27.70
CA GLN A 198 12.08 -37.45 -28.93
C GLN A 198 11.88 -38.95 -29.25
N TYR A 199 12.86 -39.84 -29.08
CA TYR A 199 12.71 -41.25 -29.51
C TYR A 199 13.56 -42.24 -28.69
N GLU A 200 12.96 -43.37 -28.29
CA GLU A 200 13.69 -44.53 -27.81
C GLU A 200 14.35 -45.21 -29.01
N LEU A 201 15.67 -45.39 -28.96
CA LEU A 201 16.40 -46.15 -29.96
C LEU A 201 16.07 -47.62 -29.77
N VAL A 202 15.63 -48.29 -30.83
CA VAL A 202 15.45 -49.75 -30.83
C VAL A 202 16.83 -50.39 -30.82
N HIS A 203 17.39 -50.56 -29.62
CA HIS A 203 18.70 -51.16 -29.41
C HIS A 203 18.62 -52.25 -28.36
N GLN A 204 19.27 -53.38 -28.61
CA GLN A 204 19.30 -54.51 -27.69
C GLN A 204 20.42 -54.26 -26.67
N LEU A 205 20.06 -53.70 -25.51
CA LEU A 205 21.00 -53.41 -24.44
C LEU A 205 21.49 -54.72 -23.81
N ALA A 206 22.74 -54.75 -23.34
CA ALA A 206 23.28 -55.89 -22.61
C ALA A 206 22.43 -56.20 -21.36
N ALA A 207 21.88 -55.15 -20.74
CA ALA A 207 20.92 -55.25 -19.64
C ALA A 207 19.63 -56.02 -19.96
N HIS A 208 19.27 -56.18 -21.25
CA HIS A 208 18.10 -56.96 -21.68
C HIS A 208 18.41 -58.44 -21.89
N CYS A 209 19.69 -58.80 -22.00
CA CYS A 209 20.15 -60.15 -22.34
C CYS A 209 20.36 -61.07 -21.12
N GLY A 210 20.30 -60.55 -19.88
CA GLY A 210 20.53 -61.33 -18.67
C GLY A 210 20.29 -60.55 -17.37
N ARG A 211 20.50 -61.21 -16.23
CA ARG A 211 20.51 -60.54 -14.92
C ARG A 211 21.86 -59.85 -14.72
N TRP A 212 21.83 -58.66 -14.12
CA TRP A 212 23.00 -57.86 -13.82
C TRP A 212 22.91 -57.33 -12.38
N ASP A 213 24.05 -57.28 -11.69
CA ASP A 213 24.14 -56.71 -10.34
C ASP A 213 24.36 -55.18 -10.39
N THR A 214 25.10 -54.72 -11.40
CA THR A 214 25.28 -53.31 -11.77
C THR A 214 25.00 -53.13 -13.25
N VAL A 215 24.63 -51.91 -13.67
CA VAL A 215 24.41 -51.60 -15.09
C VAL A 215 25.62 -52.05 -15.92
N PRO A 216 25.42 -52.86 -16.98
CA PRO A 216 26.51 -53.38 -17.79
C PRO A 216 27.39 -52.26 -18.34
N ARG A 217 28.70 -52.52 -18.35
CA ARG A 217 29.70 -51.54 -18.82
C ARG A 217 29.44 -51.13 -20.27
N GLU A 218 29.04 -52.08 -21.12
CA GLU A 218 28.75 -51.89 -22.55
C GLU A 218 27.64 -50.86 -22.77
N ASP A 219 26.61 -50.85 -21.92
CA ASP A 219 25.47 -49.93 -22.04
C ASP A 219 25.85 -48.49 -21.61
N LEU A 220 26.84 -48.35 -20.74
CA LEU A 220 27.33 -47.07 -20.20
C LEU A 220 28.35 -46.37 -21.12
N GLU A 221 28.98 -47.09 -22.05
CA GLU A 221 30.07 -46.61 -22.91
C GLU A 221 29.62 -46.51 -24.37
N ILE A 222 30.15 -45.54 -25.12
CA ILE A 222 29.90 -45.42 -26.57
C ILE A 222 30.95 -46.26 -27.31
N GLN A 223 30.49 -47.29 -28.02
CA GLN A 223 31.36 -48.19 -28.78
C GLN A 223 31.97 -47.50 -30.01
N GLU A 224 33.26 -47.77 -30.29
CA GLU A 224 34.05 -47.06 -31.31
C GLU A 224 33.61 -47.35 -32.76
N GLU A 225 32.98 -48.50 -33.01
CA GLU A 225 32.55 -48.96 -34.34
C GLU A 225 31.20 -48.35 -34.79
N CYS A 226 30.55 -47.54 -33.94
CA CYS A 226 29.25 -46.97 -34.26
C CYS A 226 29.42 -45.63 -35.01
N GLU A 227 29.25 -45.67 -36.34
CA GLU A 227 29.26 -44.48 -37.21
C GLU A 227 28.01 -43.59 -37.05
N ASP A 228 26.95 -44.08 -36.41
CA ASP A 228 25.69 -43.35 -36.27
C ASP A 228 25.79 -42.21 -35.24
N PRO A 229 25.64 -40.93 -35.66
CA PRO A 229 25.66 -39.79 -34.75
C PRO A 229 24.53 -39.84 -33.70
N ALA A 230 23.42 -40.54 -33.95
CA ALA A 230 22.35 -40.73 -32.98
C ALA A 230 22.83 -41.49 -31.74
N HIS A 231 23.67 -42.52 -31.91
CA HIS A 231 24.23 -43.29 -30.81
C HIS A 231 25.19 -42.49 -29.92
N ARG A 232 25.83 -41.45 -30.47
CA ARG A 232 26.70 -40.53 -29.71
C ARG A 232 25.92 -39.50 -28.90
N LEU A 233 24.74 -39.09 -29.38
CA LEU A 233 23.85 -38.15 -28.70
C LEU A 233 22.91 -38.83 -27.70
N ALA A 234 22.72 -40.14 -27.83
CA ALA A 234 21.78 -40.86 -27.00
C ALA A 234 22.26 -41.03 -25.56
N GLU A 235 21.37 -40.68 -24.63
CA GLU A 235 21.55 -40.83 -23.20
C GLU A 235 20.94 -42.16 -22.71
N LEU A 236 21.54 -42.72 -21.66
CA LEU A 236 21.00 -43.91 -21.01
C LEU A 236 19.97 -43.47 -19.97
N GLU A 237 18.70 -43.75 -20.25
CA GLU A 237 17.61 -43.56 -19.29
C GLU A 237 17.49 -44.79 -18.40
N ILE A 238 17.65 -44.58 -17.09
CA ILE A 238 17.59 -45.61 -16.06
C ILE A 238 16.38 -45.32 -15.18
N THR A 239 15.31 -46.04 -15.42
CA THR A 239 14.08 -45.95 -14.63
C THR A 239 14.17 -46.87 -13.42
N LEU A 240 13.93 -46.39 -12.20
CA LEU A 240 13.99 -47.18 -10.96
C LEU A 240 12.79 -46.93 -10.05
N HIS A 241 12.44 -47.94 -9.25
CA HIS A 241 11.45 -47.80 -8.18
C HIS A 241 12.09 -47.22 -6.90
N HIS A 242 12.43 -45.94 -6.92
CA HIS A 242 13.09 -45.27 -5.79
C HIS A 242 12.36 -43.98 -5.37
N PRO A 243 12.07 -43.76 -4.06
CA PRO A 243 11.31 -42.60 -3.59
C PRO A 243 11.97 -41.25 -3.89
N LEU A 244 13.29 -41.15 -3.95
CA LEU A 244 13.98 -39.92 -4.33
C LEU A 244 13.66 -39.52 -5.78
N LEU A 245 13.54 -40.51 -6.67
CA LEU A 245 13.31 -40.29 -8.09
C LEU A 245 11.86 -39.92 -8.41
N GLN A 246 10.93 -40.15 -7.49
CA GLN A 246 9.55 -39.67 -7.60
C GLN A 246 9.49 -38.13 -7.57
N GLU A 247 10.46 -37.51 -6.91
CA GLU A 247 10.43 -36.09 -6.59
C GLU A 247 11.48 -35.28 -7.36
N ALA A 248 12.55 -35.92 -7.85
CA ALA A 248 13.62 -35.28 -8.62
C ALA A 248 14.23 -36.24 -9.65
N LYS A 249 14.68 -35.71 -10.79
CA LYS A 249 15.54 -36.45 -11.72
C LYS A 249 17.00 -36.34 -11.27
N ILE A 250 17.80 -37.36 -11.53
CA ILE A 250 19.26 -37.31 -11.31
C ILE A 250 19.95 -37.45 -12.65
N ILE A 251 20.84 -36.51 -12.96
CA ILE A 251 21.61 -36.50 -14.20
C ILE A 251 23.08 -36.69 -13.84
N VAL A 252 23.72 -37.68 -14.45
CA VAL A 252 25.18 -37.84 -14.42
C VAL A 252 25.73 -37.33 -15.74
N VAL A 253 26.55 -36.28 -15.66
CA VAL A 253 27.16 -35.62 -16.83
C VAL A 253 28.04 -36.64 -17.57
N PRO A 254 28.12 -36.63 -18.92
CA PRO A 254 29.02 -37.50 -19.70
C PRO A 254 30.51 -37.20 -19.48
N CYS A 255 31.40 -38.00 -20.07
CA CYS A 255 32.81 -37.63 -20.20
C CYS A 255 32.99 -36.50 -21.24
N SER A 256 33.91 -35.58 -21.00
CA SER A 256 34.16 -34.40 -21.87
C SER A 256 34.58 -34.75 -23.30
N SER A 257 35.19 -35.93 -23.49
CA SER A 257 35.52 -36.53 -24.78
C SER A 257 34.31 -37.01 -25.60
N VAL A 258 33.14 -37.18 -24.96
CA VAL A 258 31.90 -37.59 -25.63
C VAL A 258 31.11 -36.39 -26.10
N GLN A 259 30.86 -35.46 -25.19
CA GLN A 259 30.02 -34.29 -25.44
C GLN A 259 30.53 -33.12 -24.59
N PRO A 260 30.64 -31.91 -25.16
CA PRO A 260 30.92 -30.70 -24.39
C PRO A 260 29.89 -30.49 -23.28
N ILE A 261 30.33 -29.99 -22.13
CA ILE A 261 29.47 -29.85 -20.95
C ILE A 261 28.30 -28.89 -21.19
N GLU A 262 28.47 -27.91 -22.06
CA GLU A 262 27.47 -26.94 -22.46
C GLU A 262 26.26 -27.63 -23.09
N LYS A 263 26.52 -28.53 -24.04
CA LYS A 263 25.45 -29.32 -24.69
C LYS A 263 24.86 -30.35 -23.74
N ALA A 264 25.65 -30.91 -22.83
CA ALA A 264 25.16 -31.91 -21.87
C ALA A 264 24.17 -31.32 -20.84
N LEU A 265 24.28 -30.01 -20.56
CA LEU A 265 23.48 -29.30 -19.56
C LEU A 265 22.47 -28.31 -20.14
N GLU A 266 22.30 -28.25 -21.47
CA GLU A 266 21.37 -27.36 -22.16
C GLU A 266 19.94 -27.47 -21.59
N ASP A 267 19.43 -28.69 -21.41
CA ASP A 267 18.11 -28.99 -20.82
C ASP A 267 17.96 -28.56 -19.34
N CYS A 268 19.06 -28.19 -18.68
CA CYS A 268 19.07 -27.77 -17.27
C CYS A 268 19.06 -26.25 -17.11
N THR A 269 19.13 -25.48 -18.21
CA THR A 269 19.19 -24.01 -18.18
C THR A 269 17.81 -23.37 -18.01
N GLU A 270 16.74 -24.06 -18.41
CA GLU A 270 15.37 -23.55 -18.33
C GLU A 270 14.48 -24.43 -17.46
N ASN A 271 13.62 -23.81 -16.65
CA ASN A 271 12.59 -24.51 -15.85
C ASN A 271 13.12 -25.60 -14.92
N VAL A 272 14.39 -25.54 -14.51
CA VAL A 272 15.05 -26.50 -13.62
C VAL A 272 15.72 -25.79 -12.44
N VAL A 273 15.71 -26.46 -11.29
CA VAL A 273 16.49 -26.06 -10.10
C VAL A 273 17.58 -27.10 -9.86
N PRO A 274 18.83 -26.84 -10.27
CA PRO A 274 19.90 -27.82 -10.13
C PRO A 274 20.49 -27.82 -8.72
N ILE A 275 20.52 -29.00 -8.10
CA ILE A 275 21.33 -29.32 -6.93
C ILE A 275 22.65 -29.86 -7.45
N MET A 276 23.67 -28.99 -7.50
CA MET A 276 24.95 -29.30 -8.14
C MET A 276 25.90 -30.00 -7.18
N LEU A 277 26.28 -31.23 -7.52
CA LEU A 277 27.19 -32.07 -6.75
C LEU A 277 28.46 -32.30 -7.56
N TYR A 278 29.62 -32.13 -6.96
CA TYR A 278 30.91 -32.37 -7.62
C TYR A 278 31.75 -33.36 -6.81
N ALA A 279 31.95 -34.56 -7.34
CA ALA A 279 32.71 -35.63 -6.72
C ALA A 279 34.22 -35.47 -6.98
N ILE A 280 35.04 -35.57 -5.92
CA ILE A 280 36.48 -35.34 -5.94
C ILE A 280 37.19 -36.54 -5.32
N ASN A 281 38.13 -37.15 -6.01
CA ASN A 281 38.96 -38.25 -5.51
C ASN A 281 40.47 -37.93 -5.46
N GLN A 282 40.91 -36.82 -6.06
CA GLN A 282 42.29 -36.33 -6.00
C GLN A 282 42.47 -35.18 -4.98
N GLU A 283 43.70 -34.82 -4.65
CA GLU A 283 44.01 -33.72 -3.71
C GLU A 283 43.83 -32.32 -4.30
N THR A 284 43.83 -32.18 -5.63
CA THR A 284 43.73 -30.90 -6.34
C THR A 284 42.90 -31.03 -7.62
N LEU A 285 42.37 -29.91 -8.11
CA LEU A 285 41.75 -29.81 -9.44
C LEU A 285 42.79 -29.48 -10.51
N THR A 286 42.72 -30.15 -11.66
CA THR A 286 43.56 -29.86 -12.84
C THR A 286 43.03 -28.61 -13.56
N ALA A 287 43.83 -28.04 -14.48
CA ALA A 287 43.39 -26.91 -15.30
C ALA A 287 42.12 -27.22 -16.10
N GLY A 288 41.98 -28.47 -16.61
CA GLY A 288 40.78 -28.93 -17.30
C GLY A 288 39.56 -28.96 -16.40
N HIS A 289 39.68 -29.52 -15.19
CA HIS A 289 38.58 -29.53 -14.20
C HIS A 289 38.14 -28.12 -13.82
N VAL A 290 39.09 -27.19 -13.66
CA VAL A 290 38.80 -25.79 -13.34
C VAL A 290 38.06 -25.10 -14.49
N SER A 291 38.51 -25.31 -15.74
CA SER A 291 37.83 -24.75 -16.92
C SER A 291 36.38 -25.23 -17.00
N GLU A 292 36.15 -26.53 -16.84
CA GLU A 292 34.81 -27.14 -16.86
C GLU A 292 33.91 -26.57 -15.75
N LEU A 293 34.41 -26.48 -14.52
CA LEU A 293 33.68 -25.89 -13.39
C LEU A 293 33.31 -24.42 -13.62
N MET A 294 34.19 -23.63 -14.24
CA MET A 294 33.93 -22.23 -14.55
C MET A 294 32.85 -22.10 -15.64
N THR A 295 32.91 -22.91 -16.70
CA THR A 295 31.85 -22.98 -17.71
C THR A 295 30.49 -23.31 -17.08
N VAL A 296 30.42 -24.31 -16.21
CA VAL A 296 29.16 -24.68 -15.53
C VAL A 296 28.66 -23.53 -14.65
N LYS A 297 29.55 -22.84 -13.92
CA LYS A 297 29.19 -21.69 -13.08
C LYS A 297 28.60 -20.52 -13.89
N GLU A 298 29.07 -20.31 -15.12
CA GLU A 298 28.54 -19.27 -16.01
C GLU A 298 27.17 -19.64 -16.57
N MET A 299 26.95 -20.90 -16.97
CA MET A 299 25.66 -21.36 -17.49
C MET A 299 24.59 -21.52 -16.40
N LEU A 300 24.99 -22.09 -15.26
CA LEU A 300 24.12 -22.39 -14.13
C LEU A 300 24.67 -21.66 -12.90
N PRO A 301 24.14 -20.46 -12.59
CA PRO A 301 24.64 -19.62 -11.49
C PRO A 301 24.16 -20.13 -10.11
N PHE A 302 24.30 -21.43 -9.87
CA PHE A 302 23.97 -22.12 -8.62
C PHE A 302 25.26 -22.55 -7.90
N PRO A 303 25.22 -22.64 -6.56
CA PRO A 303 26.39 -23.07 -5.79
C PRO A 303 26.65 -24.57 -5.96
N PHE A 304 27.88 -25.00 -5.66
CA PHE A 304 28.31 -26.40 -5.74
C PHE A 304 28.42 -27.04 -4.35
N CYS A 305 28.06 -28.31 -4.24
CA CYS A 305 28.44 -29.17 -3.12
C CYS A 305 29.59 -30.06 -3.56
N PHE A 306 30.81 -29.68 -3.17
CA PHE A 306 32.01 -30.48 -3.43
C PHE A 306 32.11 -31.60 -2.39
N VAL A 307 32.26 -32.84 -2.86
CA VAL A 307 32.28 -34.04 -2.01
C VAL A 307 33.57 -34.81 -2.26
N ARG A 308 34.40 -34.96 -1.22
CA ARG A 308 35.57 -35.83 -1.28
C ARG A 308 35.15 -37.29 -1.13
N MET A 309 35.48 -38.08 -2.15
CA MET A 309 35.18 -39.51 -2.22
C MET A 309 36.32 -40.32 -1.56
N PRO A 310 36.00 -41.38 -0.80
CA PRO A 310 37.01 -42.25 -0.26
C PRO A 310 37.68 -43.06 -1.39
N PRO A 311 38.97 -43.42 -1.23
CA PRO A 311 39.70 -44.18 -2.24
C PRO A 311 39.01 -45.52 -2.55
N ALA A 312 39.10 -45.94 -3.81
CA ALA A 312 38.39 -47.13 -4.30
C ALA A 312 38.92 -48.47 -3.73
N GLN A 313 40.08 -48.47 -3.08
CA GLN A 313 40.61 -49.61 -2.33
C GLN A 313 40.91 -49.21 -0.87
N PRO A 314 40.56 -50.06 0.11
CA PRO A 314 41.02 -49.87 1.48
C PRO A 314 42.53 -50.17 1.52
N GLU A 315 43.36 -49.16 1.70
CA GLU A 315 44.74 -49.40 2.09
C GLU A 315 44.75 -49.93 3.53
N ASP A 316 45.22 -51.16 3.70
CA ASP A 316 45.67 -51.67 5.00
C ASP A 316 46.88 -50.83 5.41
N SER A 317 46.69 -49.85 6.31
CA SER A 317 47.55 -49.68 7.49
C SER A 317 47.36 -48.36 8.26
N SER A 318 47.40 -48.55 9.58
CA SER A 318 47.98 -47.69 10.62
C SER A 318 47.15 -46.53 11.20
N GLU A 319 47.08 -46.55 12.54
CA GLU A 319 46.47 -45.57 13.44
C GLU A 319 47.15 -44.19 13.48
N HIS A 320 47.65 -43.65 12.36
CA HIS A 320 48.37 -42.37 12.33
C HIS A 320 47.55 -41.16 11.82
N GLY A 321 46.21 -41.19 11.96
CA GLY A 321 45.32 -40.13 11.48
C GLY A 321 44.78 -39.16 12.54
N ARG A 322 45.21 -39.22 13.81
CA ARG A 322 44.73 -38.32 14.88
C ARG A 322 45.79 -37.30 15.29
N ARG A 323 46.22 -36.42 14.38
CA ARG A 323 46.86 -35.13 14.72
C ARG A 323 47.17 -34.36 13.43
N LEU A 324 46.26 -33.46 13.02
CA LEU A 324 46.55 -32.13 12.43
C LEU A 324 45.23 -31.41 12.03
N GLU A 325 44.32 -31.12 12.98
CA GLU A 325 43.07 -30.38 12.69
C GLU A 325 43.26 -28.84 12.58
N LYS A 326 44.38 -28.34 12.04
CA LYS A 326 44.61 -26.87 11.94
C LYS A 326 44.94 -26.32 10.56
N GLU A 327 45.39 -27.13 9.59
CA GLU A 327 45.69 -26.63 8.25
C GLU A 327 44.57 -26.97 7.25
N LYS A 328 44.09 -25.96 6.53
CA LYS A 328 43.11 -26.11 5.45
C LYS A 328 43.75 -26.90 4.30
N SER A 329 43.02 -27.88 3.74
CA SER A 329 43.50 -28.74 2.65
C SER A 329 43.92 -27.94 1.40
N PRO A 330 44.84 -28.47 0.57
CA PRO A 330 45.23 -27.85 -0.71
C PRO A 330 44.01 -27.55 -1.59
N LEU A 331 43.07 -28.49 -1.66
CA LEU A 331 41.79 -28.35 -2.36
C LEU A 331 40.96 -27.18 -1.81
N HIS A 332 40.84 -27.05 -0.49
CA HIS A 332 40.13 -25.92 0.12
C HIS A 332 40.74 -24.58 -0.27
N LYS A 333 42.07 -24.47 -0.23
CA LYS A 333 42.79 -23.24 -0.65
C LYS A 333 42.54 -22.94 -2.13
N GLN A 334 42.57 -23.96 -2.99
CA GLN A 334 42.31 -23.82 -4.41
C GLN A 334 40.87 -23.35 -4.69
N LEU A 335 39.86 -24.01 -4.13
CA LEU A 335 38.45 -23.62 -4.31
C LEU A 335 38.14 -22.22 -3.74
N LEU A 336 38.84 -21.80 -2.68
CA LEU A 336 38.77 -20.44 -2.15
C LEU A 336 39.35 -19.42 -3.14
N SER A 337 40.54 -19.70 -3.72
CA SER A 337 41.15 -18.80 -4.72
C SER A 337 40.33 -18.67 -6.00
N LEU A 338 39.60 -19.73 -6.38
CA LEU A 338 38.69 -19.74 -7.54
C LEU A 338 37.33 -19.07 -7.25
N GLY A 339 37.11 -18.59 -6.03
CA GLY A 339 35.86 -17.92 -5.64
C GLY A 339 34.64 -18.85 -5.62
N PHE A 340 34.84 -20.16 -5.39
CA PHE A 340 33.75 -21.09 -5.09
C PHE A 340 33.39 -21.07 -3.60
N LEU A 341 34.40 -20.96 -2.70
CA LEU A 341 34.22 -20.88 -1.25
C LEU A 341 34.38 -19.44 -0.74
N SER A 342 33.79 -19.11 0.42
CA SER A 342 33.94 -17.81 1.10
C SER A 342 34.90 -17.88 2.30
N ALA A 343 35.69 -16.83 2.52
CA ALA A 343 36.63 -16.72 3.63
C ALA A 343 35.97 -16.50 5.02
N SER A 344 34.70 -16.08 5.04
CA SER A 344 33.98 -15.60 6.24
C SER A 344 33.42 -16.69 7.17
N MET A 345 33.69 -17.96 6.89
CA MET A 345 33.17 -19.07 7.69
C MET A 345 33.94 -19.24 9.01
N GLY A 346 33.31 -18.84 10.12
CA GLY A 346 33.56 -19.43 11.44
C GLY A 346 33.09 -20.89 11.45
N ASN A 347 33.83 -21.75 10.78
CA ASN A 347 33.52 -23.17 10.68
C ASN A 347 33.86 -23.88 12.00
N CYS A 348 32.93 -24.70 12.50
CA CYS A 348 33.30 -25.87 13.30
C CYS A 348 34.35 -26.68 12.52
N SER A 349 35.14 -27.52 13.19
CA SER A 349 36.02 -28.53 12.55
C SER A 349 35.29 -29.54 11.64
N CYS A 350 34.00 -29.33 11.39
CA CYS A 350 33.11 -30.17 10.62
C CYS A 350 32.67 -29.58 9.26
N GLY A 351 33.04 -28.34 8.93
CA GLY A 351 32.68 -27.70 7.64
C GLY A 351 31.17 -27.51 7.41
N ALA A 352 30.34 -27.87 8.39
CA ALA A 352 28.91 -27.64 8.36
C ALA A 352 28.65 -26.17 8.72
N PRO A 353 27.69 -25.50 8.06
CA PRO A 353 27.24 -24.20 8.51
C PRO A 353 26.81 -24.31 9.98
N SER A 354 27.29 -23.40 10.83
CA SER A 354 26.86 -23.29 12.22
C SER A 354 25.33 -23.37 12.27
N GLN A 355 24.78 -24.13 13.23
CA GLN A 355 23.33 -24.32 13.42
C GLN A 355 22.63 -23.03 13.86
N THR A 356 22.61 -22.05 12.96
CA THR A 356 21.67 -20.94 12.75
C THR A 356 22.28 -20.15 11.59
N PRO A 357 22.24 -20.68 10.34
CA PRO A 357 22.51 -19.81 9.20
C PRO A 357 21.50 -18.66 9.26
N SER A 358 21.97 -17.43 9.10
CA SER A 358 21.08 -16.31 8.84
C SER A 358 20.21 -16.71 7.65
N LEU A 359 18.90 -16.88 7.88
CA LEU A 359 17.91 -17.37 6.91
C LEU A 359 17.78 -16.47 5.66
N ALA A 360 18.52 -15.35 5.60
CA ALA A 360 18.58 -14.41 4.50
C ALA A 360 19.91 -14.47 3.69
N ALA A 361 20.85 -15.34 4.03
CA ALA A 361 22.12 -15.45 3.31
C ALA A 361 21.96 -16.29 2.03
N LYS A 362 22.41 -15.75 0.89
CA LYS A 362 22.45 -16.48 -0.40
C LYS A 362 23.18 -17.82 -0.24
N PRO A 363 22.69 -18.90 -0.89
CA PRO A 363 23.35 -20.20 -0.81
C PRO A 363 24.76 -20.11 -1.39
N GLN A 364 25.72 -20.69 -0.71
CA GLN A 364 27.14 -20.68 -1.09
C GLN A 364 27.62 -22.10 -1.37
N SER A 365 28.68 -22.23 -2.17
CA SER A 365 29.28 -23.53 -2.39
C SER A 365 29.96 -24.03 -1.13
N VAL A 366 29.96 -25.35 -0.93
CA VAL A 366 30.47 -26.00 0.28
C VAL A 366 31.40 -27.14 -0.08
N LEU A 367 32.35 -27.47 0.81
CA LEU A 367 33.28 -28.58 0.67
C LEU A 367 33.13 -29.58 1.82
N GLY A 368 32.81 -30.82 1.49
CA GLY A 368 32.79 -31.96 2.39
C GLY A 368 34.08 -32.76 2.31
N GLU A 369 34.97 -32.58 3.29
CA GLU A 369 36.23 -33.33 3.33
C GLU A 369 36.10 -34.76 3.87
N ALA A 370 35.07 -35.03 4.69
CA ALA A 370 34.83 -36.34 5.28
C ALA A 370 33.56 -36.98 4.70
N PHE A 371 33.72 -38.04 3.91
CA PHE A 371 32.62 -38.73 3.23
C PHE A 371 31.53 -39.25 4.19
N GLU A 372 31.92 -39.77 5.37
CA GLU A 372 31.00 -40.23 6.41
C GLU A 372 30.02 -39.15 6.91
N ARG A 373 30.33 -37.88 6.65
CA ARG A 373 29.51 -36.73 7.03
C ARG A 373 28.69 -36.19 5.85
N LEU A 374 28.65 -36.87 4.70
CA LEU A 374 27.92 -36.43 3.50
C LEU A 374 26.48 -36.02 3.82
N HIS A 375 25.77 -36.79 4.66
CA HIS A 375 24.40 -36.44 5.04
C HIS A 375 24.29 -35.09 5.75
N ARG A 376 25.27 -34.73 6.61
CA ARG A 376 25.27 -33.47 7.37
C ARG A 376 25.59 -32.27 6.49
N LEU A 377 26.17 -32.49 5.32
CA LEU A 377 26.52 -31.47 4.34
C LEU A 377 25.43 -31.29 3.29
N LEU A 378 25.06 -32.39 2.63
CA LEU A 378 24.20 -32.37 1.46
C LEU A 378 22.76 -31.99 1.78
N VAL A 379 22.22 -32.48 2.91
CA VAL A 379 20.84 -32.17 3.31
C VAL A 379 20.64 -30.67 3.56
N PRO A 380 21.46 -29.98 4.38
CA PRO A 380 21.37 -28.53 4.53
C PRO A 380 21.61 -27.76 3.23
N PHE A 381 22.60 -28.20 2.43
CA PHE A 381 22.90 -27.57 1.14
C PHE A 381 21.72 -27.62 0.17
N ALA A 382 21.17 -28.81 -0.08
CA ALA A 382 20.01 -29.00 -0.96
C ALA A 382 18.80 -28.20 -0.47
N ARG A 383 18.55 -28.19 0.85
CA ARG A 383 17.49 -27.38 1.46
C ARG A 383 17.71 -25.89 1.16
N GLN A 384 18.92 -25.37 1.35
CA GLN A 384 19.20 -23.94 1.18
C GLN A 384 19.05 -23.51 -0.29
N VAL A 385 19.52 -24.31 -1.24
CA VAL A 385 19.39 -24.04 -2.69
C VAL A 385 17.91 -23.96 -3.09
N LEU A 386 17.15 -25.01 -2.77
CA LEU A 386 15.72 -25.10 -3.11
C LEU A 386 14.89 -24.01 -2.41
N GLN A 387 15.14 -23.77 -1.13
CA GLN A 387 14.44 -22.76 -0.32
C GLN A 387 14.72 -21.35 -0.84
N ASN A 388 15.96 -21.01 -1.21
CA ASN A 388 16.32 -19.68 -1.68
C ASN A 388 15.50 -19.28 -2.91
N GLN A 389 15.40 -20.16 -3.90
CA GLN A 389 14.63 -19.89 -5.12
C GLN A 389 13.14 -19.69 -4.84
N GLN A 390 12.55 -20.51 -3.96
CA GLN A 390 11.13 -20.35 -3.58
C GLN A 390 10.88 -19.07 -2.79
N VAL A 391 11.81 -18.70 -1.90
CA VAL A 391 11.73 -17.46 -1.13
C VAL A 391 11.85 -16.25 -2.05
N GLU A 392 12.76 -16.27 -3.03
CA GLU A 392 12.93 -15.18 -4.00
C GLU A 392 11.67 -15.00 -4.87
N ALA A 393 11.11 -16.09 -5.39
CA ALA A 393 9.83 -16.04 -6.11
C ALA A 393 8.67 -15.53 -5.23
N ALA A 394 8.55 -16.03 -3.99
CA ALA A 394 7.52 -15.58 -3.05
C ALA A 394 7.69 -14.10 -2.67
N ASN A 395 8.94 -13.63 -2.52
CA ASN A 395 9.28 -12.23 -2.23
C ASN A 395 8.84 -11.30 -3.36
N LEU A 396 9.21 -11.63 -4.60
CA LEU A 396 8.85 -10.84 -5.77
C LEU A 396 7.33 -10.76 -5.93
N LEU A 397 6.66 -11.91 -5.84
CA LEU A 397 5.21 -11.98 -5.94
C LEU A 397 4.51 -11.15 -4.85
N ASN A 398 4.96 -11.27 -3.59
CA ASN A 398 4.43 -10.45 -2.50
C ASN A 398 4.72 -8.96 -2.70
N GLY A 399 5.92 -8.61 -3.18
CA GLY A 399 6.29 -7.22 -3.48
C GLY A 399 5.36 -6.58 -4.52
N VAL A 400 5.05 -7.31 -5.59
CA VAL A 400 4.06 -6.86 -6.60
C VAL A 400 2.70 -6.62 -5.97
N HIS A 401 2.20 -7.58 -5.18
CA HIS A 401 0.89 -7.43 -4.52
C HIS A 401 0.82 -6.23 -3.59
N CYS A 402 1.83 -6.03 -2.73
CA CYS A 402 1.88 -4.90 -1.80
C CYS A 402 1.93 -3.57 -2.56
N ARG A 403 2.82 -3.43 -3.57
CA ARG A 403 2.91 -2.19 -4.35
C ARG A 403 1.60 -1.84 -5.05
N CYS A 404 0.94 -2.82 -5.67
CA CYS A 404 -0.34 -2.60 -6.32
C CYS A 404 -1.45 -2.26 -5.32
N LEU A 405 -1.47 -2.89 -4.15
CA LEU A 405 -2.45 -2.61 -3.11
C LEU A 405 -2.25 -1.21 -2.51
N ASP A 406 -1.00 -0.82 -2.27
CA ASP A 406 -0.65 0.52 -1.80
C ASP A 406 -1.03 1.59 -2.82
N LEU A 407 -0.83 1.35 -4.12
CA LEU A 407 -1.32 2.25 -5.18
C LEU A 407 -2.84 2.43 -5.11
N PHE A 408 -3.60 1.34 -4.99
CA PHE A 408 -5.07 1.44 -4.85
C PHE A 408 -5.50 2.19 -3.59
N ILE A 409 -4.84 1.94 -2.46
CA ILE A 409 -5.14 2.60 -1.19
C ILE A 409 -4.81 4.09 -1.25
N ASN A 410 -3.63 4.45 -1.78
CA ASN A 410 -3.19 5.84 -1.88
C ASN A 410 -4.06 6.64 -2.86
N GLN A 411 -4.41 6.07 -4.01
CA GLN A 411 -5.34 6.72 -4.95
C GLN A 411 -6.73 6.91 -4.34
N ALA A 412 -7.21 5.96 -3.53
CA ALA A 412 -8.45 6.13 -2.77
C ALA A 412 -8.34 7.25 -1.73
N PHE A 413 -7.19 7.40 -1.06
CA PHE A 413 -6.93 8.52 -0.15
C PHE A 413 -6.92 9.87 -0.85
N ASP A 414 -6.21 9.99 -1.98
CA ASP A 414 -6.15 11.22 -2.76
C ASP A 414 -7.54 11.64 -3.23
N MET A 415 -8.34 10.68 -3.74
CA MET A 415 -9.72 10.96 -4.13
C MET A 415 -10.60 11.38 -2.95
N GLN A 416 -10.49 10.72 -1.79
CA GLN A 416 -11.26 11.13 -0.60
C GLN A 416 -10.87 12.54 -0.14
N ARG A 417 -9.57 12.83 -0.17
CA ARG A 417 -9.06 14.16 0.16
C ARG A 417 -9.63 15.19 -0.80
N ASP A 418 -9.70 14.89 -2.09
CA ASP A 418 -10.34 15.76 -3.08
C ASP A 418 -11.85 15.93 -2.80
N LEU A 419 -12.56 14.86 -2.44
CA LEU A 419 -13.98 14.88 -2.06
C LEU A 419 -14.25 15.74 -0.82
N GLN A 420 -13.32 15.80 0.15
CA GLN A 420 -13.50 16.58 1.38
C GLN A 420 -13.00 18.02 1.28
N ILE A 421 -11.83 18.23 0.66
CA ILE A 421 -11.16 19.53 0.63
C ILE A 421 -11.79 20.45 -0.41
N THR A 422 -12.14 19.92 -1.59
CA THR A 422 -12.63 20.74 -2.70
C THR A 422 -13.94 21.47 -2.35
N PRO A 423 -14.97 20.83 -1.78
CA PRO A 423 -16.20 21.52 -1.36
C PRO A 423 -15.92 22.60 -0.30
N ARG A 424 -15.08 22.30 0.70
CA ARG A 424 -14.71 23.28 1.74
C ARG A 424 -13.99 24.50 1.17
N ARG A 425 -13.11 24.30 0.18
CA ARG A 425 -12.42 25.41 -0.49
C ARG A 425 -13.38 26.26 -1.34
N LEU A 426 -14.33 25.62 -2.02
CA LEU A 426 -15.37 26.32 -2.80
C LEU A 426 -16.29 27.12 -1.87
N GLU A 427 -16.66 26.55 -0.71
CA GLU A 427 -17.44 27.23 0.33
C GLU A 427 -16.67 28.40 0.95
N TYR A 428 -15.41 28.22 1.32
CA TYR A 428 -14.56 29.31 1.81
C TYR A 428 -14.40 30.44 0.77
N THR A 429 -14.26 30.08 -0.50
CA THR A 429 -14.18 31.05 -1.62
C THR A 429 -15.47 31.86 -1.73
N ARG A 430 -16.63 31.20 -1.57
CA ARG A 430 -17.96 31.85 -1.51
C ARG A 430 -18.11 32.77 -0.31
N GLU A 431 -17.71 32.32 0.88
CA GLU A 431 -17.78 33.14 2.10
C GLU A 431 -16.93 34.41 1.98
N LYS A 432 -15.68 34.26 1.51
CA LYS A 432 -14.76 35.40 1.36
C LYS A 432 -15.24 36.40 0.30
N GLU A 433 -15.83 35.92 -0.79
CA GLU A 433 -16.45 36.79 -1.78
C GLU A 433 -17.70 37.50 -1.22
N GLY A 434 -18.57 36.79 -0.48
CA GLY A 434 -19.76 37.37 0.14
C GLY A 434 -19.45 38.41 1.24
N GLU A 435 -18.43 38.16 2.07
CA GLU A 435 -17.91 39.14 3.04
C GLU A 435 -17.45 40.43 2.35
N LEU A 436 -16.73 40.30 1.23
CA LEU A 436 -16.30 41.45 0.44
C LEU A 436 -17.49 42.17 -0.19
N PHE A 437 -18.38 41.45 -0.87
CA PHE A 437 -19.57 42.04 -1.48
C PHE A 437 -20.34 42.88 -0.46
N THR A 438 -20.54 42.32 0.74
CA THR A 438 -21.20 43.01 1.85
C THR A 438 -20.42 44.25 2.30
N SER A 439 -19.09 44.16 2.38
CA SER A 439 -18.22 45.27 2.77
C SER A 439 -18.23 46.41 1.73
N LEU A 440 -18.09 46.09 0.44
CA LEU A 440 -18.15 47.05 -0.66
C LEU A 440 -19.55 47.66 -0.80
N MET A 441 -20.60 46.86 -0.57
CA MET A 441 -21.97 47.36 -0.50
C MET A 441 -22.19 48.30 0.69
N ALA A 442 -21.63 47.98 1.86
CA ALA A 442 -21.69 48.84 3.04
C ALA A 442 -20.95 50.17 2.78
N ILE A 443 -19.82 50.14 2.07
CA ILE A 443 -19.10 51.34 1.64
C ILE A 443 -19.94 52.13 0.64
N ALA A 444 -20.52 51.49 -0.38
CA ALA A 444 -21.41 52.16 -1.33
C ALA A 444 -22.61 52.84 -0.65
N ASN A 445 -23.14 52.23 0.42
CA ASN A 445 -24.27 52.74 1.18
C ASN A 445 -23.85 53.84 2.17
N ARG A 446 -22.73 53.69 2.90
CA ARG A 446 -22.23 54.69 3.87
C ARG A 446 -21.62 55.92 3.18
N LYS A 447 -20.89 55.72 2.08
CA LYS A 447 -20.20 56.79 1.36
C LYS A 447 -21.12 57.62 0.46
N GLN A 448 -22.43 57.38 0.41
CA GLN A 448 -23.32 58.27 -0.35
C GLN A 448 -23.30 59.70 0.20
N GLU A 449 -23.26 59.85 1.53
CA GLU A 449 -23.20 61.16 2.19
C GLU A 449 -21.78 61.76 2.13
N GLU A 450 -20.74 60.94 2.31
CA GLU A 450 -19.35 61.38 2.15
C GLU A 450 -18.98 61.71 0.68
N MET A 451 -19.54 61.02 -0.31
CA MET A 451 -19.37 61.37 -1.73
C MET A 451 -20.05 62.69 -2.05
N LYS A 452 -21.20 62.97 -1.44
CA LYS A 452 -21.84 64.28 -1.54
C LYS A 452 -20.93 65.37 -0.97
N GLU A 453 -20.30 65.15 0.19
CA GLU A 453 -19.30 66.06 0.77
C GLU A 453 -18.05 66.20 -0.11
N MET A 454 -17.49 65.10 -0.60
CA MET A 454 -16.34 65.09 -1.51
C MET A 454 -16.63 65.80 -2.84
N ILE A 455 -17.84 65.65 -3.39
CA ILE A 455 -18.28 66.36 -4.60
C ILE A 455 -18.43 67.85 -4.30
N VAL A 456 -18.96 68.23 -3.13
CA VAL A 456 -19.03 69.64 -2.69
C VAL A 456 -17.62 70.23 -2.51
N GLU A 457 -16.70 69.53 -1.86
CA GLU A 457 -15.31 69.95 -1.69
C GLU A 457 -14.57 70.05 -3.03
N THR A 458 -14.78 69.08 -3.92
CA THR A 458 -14.13 69.06 -5.25
C THR A 458 -14.71 70.15 -6.16
N LEU A 459 -16.03 70.38 -6.12
CA LEU A 459 -16.67 71.53 -6.79
C LEU A 459 -16.11 72.85 -6.26
N SER A 460 -15.92 72.97 -4.94
CA SER A 460 -15.39 74.18 -4.31
C SER A 460 -13.92 74.40 -4.68
N SER A 461 -13.10 73.35 -4.66
CA SER A 461 -11.67 73.39 -5.00
C SER A 461 -11.42 73.62 -6.50
N MET A 462 -12.31 73.16 -7.38
CA MET A 462 -12.19 73.33 -8.82
C MET A 462 -12.93 74.56 -9.34
N LYS A 463 -13.68 75.28 -8.49
CA LYS A 463 -14.56 76.38 -8.90
C LYS A 463 -13.80 77.44 -9.70
N GLU A 464 -12.68 77.96 -9.18
CA GLU A 464 -11.91 78.99 -9.87
C GLU A 464 -11.30 78.50 -11.19
N GLN A 465 -10.76 77.27 -11.18
CA GLN A 465 -10.17 76.66 -12.38
C GLN A 465 -11.21 76.40 -13.49
N LEU A 466 -12.42 75.95 -13.14
CA LEU A 466 -13.51 75.74 -14.09
C LEU A 466 -14.04 77.06 -14.66
N LEU A 467 -14.08 78.12 -13.84
CA LEU A 467 -14.45 79.46 -14.31
C LEU A 467 -13.41 80.00 -15.30
N GLU A 468 -12.13 79.77 -15.05
CA GLU A 468 -11.05 80.17 -15.95
C GLU A 468 -11.03 79.35 -17.24
N ASP A 469 -11.21 78.03 -17.17
CA ASP A 469 -11.36 77.15 -18.33
C ASP A 469 -12.56 77.54 -19.20
N ALA A 470 -13.70 77.91 -18.58
CA ALA A 470 -14.88 78.39 -19.30
C ALA A 470 -14.64 79.77 -19.96
N ALA A 471 -13.92 80.68 -19.30
CA ALA A 471 -13.54 81.97 -19.87
C ALA A 471 -12.71 81.82 -21.16
N ASN A 472 -11.79 80.83 -21.13
CA ASN A 472 -10.86 80.53 -22.21
C ASN A 472 -11.42 79.56 -23.27
N LEU A 473 -12.63 79.03 -23.08
CA LEU A 473 -13.24 78.07 -23.99
C LEU A 473 -13.47 78.69 -25.38
N LYS A 474 -12.94 78.04 -26.41
CA LYS A 474 -13.25 78.35 -27.81
C LYS A 474 -14.40 77.46 -28.27
N PHE A 475 -15.47 78.07 -28.76
CA PHE A 475 -16.62 77.34 -29.24
C PHE A 475 -16.33 76.68 -30.58
N THR A 476 -16.71 75.42 -30.73
CA THR A 476 -16.72 74.72 -32.01
C THR A 476 -17.98 75.08 -32.79
N ASP A 477 -17.83 75.26 -34.11
CA ASP A 477 -18.90 75.54 -35.08
C ASP A 477 -19.67 76.86 -34.89
N ILE A 478 -19.12 77.82 -34.13
CA ILE A 478 -19.71 79.15 -33.90
C ILE A 478 -18.64 80.24 -34.07
N ILE A 479 -18.86 81.18 -34.98
CA ILE A 479 -17.96 82.32 -35.21
C ILE A 479 -18.41 83.49 -34.34
N VAL A 480 -17.68 83.75 -33.25
CA VAL A 480 -17.90 84.91 -32.38
C VAL A 480 -17.06 86.08 -32.90
N ALA A 481 -17.69 87.21 -33.25
CA ALA A 481 -17.00 88.41 -33.73
C ALA A 481 -16.11 89.01 -32.62
N THR A 482 -14.96 89.58 -32.98
CA THR A 482 -13.93 90.12 -32.06
C THR A 482 -14.41 91.20 -31.09
N ASN A 483 -15.55 91.80 -31.40
CA ASN A 483 -16.23 92.88 -30.69
C ASN A 483 -17.41 92.41 -29.81
N GLY A 484 -17.70 91.10 -29.76
CA GLY A 484 -18.69 90.52 -28.84
C GLY A 484 -20.16 90.77 -29.22
N GLU A 485 -20.46 91.20 -30.45
CA GLU A 485 -21.84 91.44 -30.93
C GLU A 485 -22.79 90.23 -30.76
N PRO A 486 -24.12 90.46 -30.63
CA PRO A 486 -25.09 89.42 -30.29
C PRO A 486 -25.19 88.35 -31.37
N VAL A 487 -24.95 87.09 -30.97
CA VAL A 487 -25.09 85.90 -31.81
C VAL A 487 -26.56 85.42 -31.76
N THR A 488 -27.02 84.64 -32.75
CA THR A 488 -28.43 84.21 -32.79
C THR A 488 -28.81 83.42 -31.53
N SER A 489 -30.09 83.43 -31.15
CA SER A 489 -30.58 82.68 -29.96
C SER A 489 -30.23 81.18 -30.00
N LYS A 490 -30.08 80.61 -31.21
CA LYS A 490 -29.65 79.22 -31.40
C LYS A 490 -28.16 79.03 -31.04
N ASP A 491 -27.33 79.98 -31.42
CA ASP A 491 -25.89 79.95 -31.17
C ASP A 491 -25.57 80.22 -29.70
N ILE A 492 -26.29 81.15 -29.04
CA ILE A 492 -26.18 81.38 -27.59
C ILE A 492 -26.53 80.09 -26.82
N LYS A 493 -27.59 79.37 -27.22
CA LYS A 493 -27.95 78.08 -26.61
C LYS A 493 -26.86 77.03 -26.83
N SER A 494 -26.21 77.02 -27.99
CA SER A 494 -25.09 76.13 -28.30
C SER A 494 -23.83 76.49 -27.49
N CYS A 495 -23.52 77.76 -27.31
CA CYS A 495 -22.42 78.23 -26.45
C CYS A 495 -22.64 77.85 -24.98
N ILE A 496 -23.85 78.06 -24.46
CA ILE A 496 -24.22 77.62 -23.10
C ILE A 496 -24.06 76.11 -22.98
N HIS A 497 -24.47 75.35 -24.00
CA HIS A 497 -24.34 73.90 -24.03
C HIS A 497 -22.88 73.43 -23.95
N GLN A 498 -21.99 74.04 -24.74
CA GLN A 498 -20.56 73.69 -24.75
C GLN A 498 -19.85 74.05 -23.43
N ILE A 499 -20.18 75.19 -22.80
CA ILE A 499 -19.64 75.53 -21.45
C ILE A 499 -20.10 74.51 -20.42
N GLN A 500 -21.37 74.11 -20.46
CA GLN A 500 -21.92 73.14 -19.52
C GLN A 500 -21.34 71.74 -19.72
N GLU A 501 -21.13 71.33 -20.97
CA GLU A 501 -20.48 70.06 -21.31
C GLU A 501 -19.05 70.01 -20.78
N LEU A 502 -18.27 71.09 -20.95
CA LEU A 502 -16.93 71.22 -20.38
C LEU A 502 -16.92 71.02 -18.85
N ILE A 503 -17.83 71.69 -18.13
CA ILE A 503 -17.93 71.61 -16.67
C ILE A 503 -18.31 70.20 -16.23
N VAL A 504 -19.29 69.57 -16.89
CA VAL A 504 -19.74 68.22 -16.58
C VAL A 504 -18.63 67.19 -16.84
N VAL A 505 -17.90 67.31 -17.95
CA VAL A 505 -16.80 66.40 -18.29
C VAL A 505 -15.65 66.52 -17.28
N ARG A 506 -15.22 67.74 -16.95
CA ARG A 506 -14.13 67.97 -15.99
C ARG A 506 -14.51 67.55 -14.56
N LEU A 507 -15.75 67.83 -14.14
CA LEU A 507 -16.24 67.40 -12.84
C LEU A 507 -16.32 65.88 -12.73
N ASN A 508 -16.86 65.21 -13.75
CA ASN A 508 -16.93 63.75 -13.80
C ASN A 508 -15.53 63.12 -13.73
N GLN A 509 -14.54 63.67 -14.44
CA GLN A 509 -13.15 63.19 -14.39
C GLN A 509 -12.51 63.35 -13.00
N ALA A 510 -12.69 64.49 -12.34
CA ALA A 510 -12.10 64.73 -11.02
C ALA A 510 -12.72 63.87 -9.92
N VAL A 511 -14.06 63.74 -9.93
CA VAL A 511 -14.80 62.88 -9.00
C VAL A 511 -14.46 61.40 -9.25
N ALA A 512 -14.34 61.00 -10.51
CA ALA A 512 -13.92 59.66 -10.91
C ALA A 512 -12.54 59.31 -10.34
N ASN A 513 -11.54 60.17 -10.53
CA ASN A 513 -10.17 59.90 -10.10
C ASN A 513 -10.04 59.71 -8.58
N LYS A 514 -10.75 60.53 -7.78
CA LYS A 514 -10.77 60.36 -6.32
C LYS A 514 -11.44 59.03 -5.90
N LEU A 515 -12.55 58.66 -6.53
CA LEU A 515 -13.23 57.37 -6.27
C LEU A 515 -12.40 56.15 -6.65
N ILE A 516 -11.74 56.21 -7.82
CA ILE A 516 -10.87 55.14 -8.34
C ILE A 516 -9.75 54.82 -7.34
N SER A 517 -9.12 55.84 -6.75
CA SER A 517 -8.02 55.64 -5.78
C SER A 517 -8.45 54.85 -4.52
N SER A 518 -9.66 55.09 -4.01
CA SER A 518 -10.20 54.43 -2.81
C SER A 518 -10.67 53.00 -3.10
N VAL A 519 -11.22 52.76 -4.29
CA VAL A 519 -11.65 51.43 -4.75
C VAL A 519 -10.44 50.55 -5.08
N ASN A 520 -9.38 51.11 -5.68
CA ASN A 520 -8.16 50.38 -6.02
C ASN A 520 -7.46 49.78 -4.79
N TYR A 521 -7.41 50.51 -3.67
CA TYR A 521 -6.81 50.00 -2.43
C TYR A 521 -7.53 48.75 -1.87
N LEU A 522 -8.87 48.75 -1.89
CA LEU A 522 -9.69 47.61 -1.46
C LEU A 522 -9.61 46.44 -2.46
N ARG A 523 -9.52 46.74 -3.76
CA ARG A 523 -9.35 45.77 -4.85
C ARG A 523 -8.02 45.02 -4.73
N GLU A 524 -6.91 45.70 -4.47
CA GLU A 524 -5.58 45.07 -4.37
C GLU A 524 -5.47 44.10 -3.18
N SER A 525 -6.03 44.45 -2.02
CA SER A 525 -6.09 43.55 -0.85
C SER A 525 -6.93 42.29 -1.10
N PHE A 526 -8.01 42.42 -1.88
CA PHE A 526 -8.95 41.36 -2.22
C PHE A 526 -8.40 40.39 -3.26
N VAL A 527 -7.91 40.93 -4.38
CA VAL A 527 -7.34 40.17 -5.49
C VAL A 527 -6.20 39.29 -4.99
N GLY A 528 -5.28 39.81 -4.18
CA GLY A 528 -4.16 39.02 -3.67
C GLY A 528 -4.56 37.85 -2.76
N THR A 529 -5.74 37.91 -2.12
CA THR A 529 -6.25 36.84 -1.26
C THR A 529 -6.97 35.76 -2.07
N LEU A 530 -7.82 36.18 -3.02
CA LEU A 530 -8.49 35.27 -3.95
C LEU A 530 -7.53 34.59 -4.90
N GLU A 531 -6.57 35.32 -5.46
CA GLU A 531 -5.55 34.77 -6.35
C GLU A 531 -4.73 33.68 -5.65
N ARG A 532 -4.40 33.83 -4.35
CA ARG A 532 -3.76 32.76 -3.57
C ARG A 532 -4.67 31.55 -3.35
N CYS A 533 -5.96 31.77 -3.08
CA CYS A 533 -6.93 30.69 -2.89
C CYS A 533 -7.18 29.92 -4.20
N LEU A 534 -7.36 30.65 -5.30
CA LEU A 534 -7.59 30.13 -6.64
C LEU A 534 -6.34 29.44 -7.21
N ASN A 535 -5.14 30.00 -7.02
CA ASN A 535 -3.87 29.34 -7.34
C ASN A 535 -3.64 28.06 -6.53
N SER A 536 -4.11 28.02 -5.28
CA SER A 536 -4.06 26.79 -4.46
C SER A 536 -5.05 25.72 -4.94
N LEU A 537 -6.17 26.11 -5.56
CA LEU A 537 -7.13 25.21 -6.20
C LEU A 537 -6.56 24.66 -7.53
N GLU A 538 -5.83 25.47 -8.30
CA GLU A 538 -5.12 25.01 -9.51
C GLU A 538 -3.93 24.08 -9.17
N LYS A 539 -3.14 24.40 -8.14
CA LYS A 539 -1.96 23.60 -7.75
C LYS A 539 -2.28 22.23 -7.16
N SER A 540 -3.48 22.00 -6.60
CA SER A 540 -3.88 20.68 -6.10
C SER A 540 -4.26 19.69 -7.21
N ASN A 541 -4.42 20.13 -8.47
CA ASN A 541 -4.81 19.30 -9.62
C ASN A 541 -3.62 19.07 -10.58
N MET A 542 -2.46 18.71 -10.06
CA MET A 542 -1.22 18.55 -10.85
C MET A 542 -1.08 17.14 -11.43
N GLU A 543 -2.01 16.71 -12.28
CA GLU A 543 -1.71 15.69 -13.30
C GLU A 543 -2.85 15.59 -14.33
N SER A 544 -2.48 15.72 -15.61
CA SER A 544 -3.27 15.58 -16.84
C SER A 544 -3.93 16.85 -17.44
N SER A 545 -4.00 16.85 -18.77
CA SER A 545 -4.19 17.94 -19.74
C SER A 545 -5.52 18.73 -19.69
N VAL A 546 -6.27 18.68 -18.58
CA VAL A 546 -7.56 19.36 -18.37
C VAL A 546 -7.39 20.84 -17.95
N HIS A 547 -6.19 21.41 -18.11
CA HIS A 547 -5.90 22.79 -17.72
C HIS A 547 -6.80 23.84 -18.37
N ASN A 548 -7.50 23.55 -19.47
CA ASN A 548 -8.28 24.57 -20.16
C ASN A 548 -9.63 24.90 -19.49
N ILE A 549 -10.40 23.93 -18.95
CA ILE A 549 -11.78 24.23 -18.50
C ILE A 549 -11.79 24.92 -17.12
N THR A 550 -11.11 24.33 -16.13
CA THR A 550 -11.03 24.90 -14.78
C THR A 550 -10.30 26.25 -14.80
N SER A 551 -9.17 26.37 -15.54
CA SER A 551 -8.47 27.65 -15.68
C SER A 551 -9.30 28.68 -16.46
N ASN A 552 -10.14 28.28 -17.43
CA ASN A 552 -11.06 29.21 -18.10
C ASN A 552 -12.16 29.72 -17.17
N HIS A 553 -12.76 28.86 -16.34
CA HIS A 553 -13.73 29.31 -15.33
C HIS A 553 -13.06 30.14 -14.23
N LEU A 554 -11.83 29.79 -13.82
CA LEU A 554 -11.04 30.58 -12.87
C LEU A 554 -10.67 31.96 -13.45
N LYS A 555 -10.32 32.02 -14.73
CA LYS A 555 -10.08 33.27 -15.49
C LYS A 555 -11.37 34.08 -15.62
N GLN A 556 -12.53 33.45 -15.81
CA GLN A 556 -13.83 34.12 -15.81
C GLN A 556 -14.14 34.69 -14.41
N ILE A 557 -13.85 33.94 -13.35
CA ILE A 557 -14.00 34.34 -11.94
C ILE A 557 -13.08 35.53 -11.62
N LEU A 558 -11.81 35.44 -12.00
CA LEU A 558 -10.83 36.53 -11.86
C LEU A 558 -11.25 37.74 -12.70
N ASN A 559 -11.65 37.56 -13.95
CA ASN A 559 -12.13 38.67 -14.79
C ASN A 559 -13.38 39.35 -14.19
N ALA A 560 -14.33 38.59 -13.66
CA ALA A 560 -15.49 39.15 -12.97
C ALA A 560 -15.10 39.96 -11.72
N ALA A 561 -14.08 39.50 -10.99
CA ALA A 561 -13.48 40.19 -9.84
C ALA A 561 -12.64 41.43 -10.22
N TYR A 562 -11.95 41.42 -11.36
CA TYR A 562 -11.10 42.53 -11.83
C TYR A 562 -11.90 43.63 -12.56
N HIS A 563 -13.03 43.32 -13.19
CA HIS A 563 -13.78 44.27 -14.03
C HIS A 563 -14.75 45.20 -13.30
N VAL A 564 -14.63 45.34 -11.97
CA VAL A 564 -15.24 46.46 -11.23
C VAL A 564 -14.43 47.75 -11.46
N GLU A 565 -14.13 48.06 -12.73
CA GLU A 565 -13.61 49.38 -13.09
C GLU A 565 -14.77 50.33 -13.33
N VAL A 566 -14.79 51.42 -12.57
CA VAL A 566 -15.75 52.50 -12.75
C VAL A 566 -15.29 53.34 -13.94
N THR A 567 -15.66 52.91 -15.16
CA THR A 567 -15.42 53.69 -16.37
C THR A 567 -16.47 54.79 -16.51
N PHE A 568 -16.08 56.02 -16.17
CA PHE A 568 -16.85 57.23 -16.45
C PHE A 568 -16.60 57.64 -17.91
N HIS A 569 -17.31 57.04 -18.85
CA HIS A 569 -17.30 57.51 -20.24
C HIS A 569 -18.54 58.36 -20.48
N SER A 570 -18.38 59.42 -21.28
CA SER A 570 -19.33 60.53 -21.47
C SER A 570 -20.70 60.17 -22.08
N GLY A 571 -21.10 58.90 -22.08
CA GLY A 571 -22.37 58.41 -22.60
C GLY A 571 -23.11 57.55 -21.58
N SER A 572 -24.39 57.90 -21.35
CA SER A 572 -25.45 57.09 -20.71
C SER A 572 -25.76 57.35 -19.23
N SER A 573 -26.99 57.81 -19.00
CA SER A 573 -27.73 58.09 -17.74
C SER A 573 -27.39 59.36 -16.93
N VAL A 574 -26.15 59.61 -16.51
CA VAL A 574 -25.82 60.80 -15.69
C VAL A 574 -25.96 62.09 -16.51
N THR A 575 -25.41 62.12 -17.72
CA THR A 575 -25.51 63.26 -18.64
C THR A 575 -26.97 63.59 -18.98
N ARG A 576 -27.83 62.57 -19.10
CA ARG A 576 -29.25 62.71 -19.44
C ARG A 576 -30.12 63.23 -18.28
N LEU A 577 -29.78 62.90 -17.03
CA LEU A 577 -30.46 63.40 -15.82
C LEU A 577 -30.03 64.83 -15.47
N VAL A 578 -28.75 65.15 -15.67
CA VAL A 578 -28.20 66.51 -15.56
C VAL A 578 -28.81 67.42 -16.66
N TRP A 579 -29.03 66.87 -17.85
CA TRP A 579 -29.65 67.55 -19.01
C TRP A 579 -31.10 68.02 -18.80
N GLU A 580 -31.95 67.19 -18.18
CA GLU A 580 -33.38 67.49 -17.95
C GLU A 580 -33.59 68.71 -17.02
N GLN A 581 -32.73 68.88 -16.02
CA GLN A 581 -32.81 70.01 -15.07
C GLN A 581 -32.17 71.28 -15.66
N ILE A 582 -31.10 71.15 -16.43
CA ILE A 582 -30.45 72.26 -17.13
C ILE A 582 -31.40 72.85 -18.20
N LYS A 583 -32.20 72.02 -18.88
CA LYS A 583 -33.28 72.48 -19.78
C LYS A 583 -34.26 73.44 -19.12
N GLN A 584 -34.62 73.22 -17.85
CA GLN A 584 -35.53 74.10 -17.10
C GLN A 584 -34.90 75.46 -16.75
N ILE A 585 -33.56 75.52 -16.70
CA ILE A 585 -32.80 76.75 -16.40
C ILE A 585 -32.50 77.53 -17.69
N ILE A 586 -32.26 76.84 -18.82
CA ILE A 586 -32.18 77.46 -20.16
C ILE A 586 -33.43 78.31 -20.42
N GLN A 587 -34.61 77.85 -19.98
CA GLN A 587 -35.86 78.63 -20.09
C GLN A 587 -35.90 79.88 -19.21
N ARG A 588 -35.16 79.93 -18.08
CA ARG A 588 -35.12 81.07 -17.16
C ARG A 588 -34.08 82.13 -17.55
N ILE A 589 -32.96 81.72 -18.16
CA ILE A 589 -31.85 82.63 -18.52
C ILE A 589 -32.11 83.35 -19.86
N THR A 590 -32.89 82.78 -20.78
CA THR A 590 -33.08 83.31 -22.14
C THR A 590 -34.01 84.54 -22.26
N PHE A 591 -34.41 85.19 -21.17
CA PHE A 591 -35.45 86.25 -21.20
C PHE A 591 -34.96 87.69 -20.98
N VAL A 592 -33.65 87.95 -21.05
CA VAL A 592 -33.10 89.32 -21.03
C VAL A 592 -32.11 89.47 -22.19
N ASN A 593 -32.16 90.61 -22.89
CA ASN A 593 -31.44 90.97 -24.13
C ASN A 593 -30.10 90.23 -24.37
N PRO A 594 -29.80 89.81 -25.62
CA PRO A 594 -28.66 88.94 -25.90
C PRO A 594 -27.35 89.59 -25.43
N PRO A 595 -26.66 89.00 -24.45
CA PRO A 595 -25.41 89.54 -23.93
C PRO A 595 -24.27 89.28 -24.93
N ALA A 596 -23.29 90.17 -24.94
CA ALA A 596 -22.05 89.95 -25.66
C ALA A 596 -21.33 88.71 -25.10
N ILE A 597 -20.82 87.84 -25.98
CA ILE A 597 -20.10 86.61 -25.59
C ILE A 597 -18.68 86.99 -25.14
N THR A 598 -18.56 87.64 -23.99
CA THR A 598 -17.28 88.03 -23.38
C THR A 598 -16.78 86.96 -22.41
N PRO A 599 -15.49 86.96 -22.04
CA PRO A 599 -14.96 86.05 -21.03
C PRO A 599 -15.71 86.11 -19.69
N GLU A 600 -16.19 87.30 -19.30
CA GLU A 600 -16.98 87.53 -18.08
C GLU A 600 -18.37 86.89 -18.18
N TRP A 601 -19.00 86.96 -19.36
CA TRP A 601 -20.25 86.26 -19.61
C TRP A 601 -20.07 84.74 -19.52
N LYS A 602 -19.01 84.19 -20.10
CA LYS A 602 -18.70 82.75 -19.99
C LYS A 602 -18.46 82.31 -18.55
N ARG A 603 -17.73 83.11 -17.75
CA ARG A 603 -17.58 82.87 -16.30
C ARG A 603 -18.92 82.86 -15.58
N LYS A 604 -19.78 83.84 -15.86
CA LYS A 604 -21.10 83.93 -15.23
C LYS A 604 -21.98 82.72 -15.55
N VAL A 605 -22.02 82.30 -16.82
CA VAL A 605 -22.74 81.09 -17.24
C VAL A 605 -22.17 79.84 -16.57
N ALA A 606 -20.84 79.73 -16.46
CA ALA A 606 -20.19 78.63 -15.76
C ALA A 606 -20.49 78.64 -14.25
N GLN A 607 -20.50 79.81 -13.62
CA GLN A 607 -20.84 79.99 -12.21
C GLN A 607 -22.28 79.56 -11.92
N ASP A 608 -23.24 80.04 -12.71
CA ASP A 608 -24.65 79.68 -12.59
C ASP A 608 -24.86 78.18 -12.83
N ALA A 609 -24.10 77.59 -13.77
CA ALA A 609 -24.13 76.15 -14.01
C ALA A 609 -23.58 75.34 -12.82
N ILE A 610 -22.48 75.78 -12.20
CA ILE A 610 -21.90 75.14 -11.00
C ILE A 610 -22.87 75.23 -9.82
N GLU A 611 -23.48 76.39 -9.59
CA GLU A 611 -24.44 76.60 -8.49
C GLU A 611 -25.75 75.82 -8.68
N SER A 612 -26.09 75.49 -9.94
CA SER A 612 -27.26 74.65 -10.26
C SER A 612 -27.03 73.14 -10.07
N LEU A 613 -25.78 72.69 -9.94
CA LEU A 613 -25.44 71.27 -9.77
C LEU A 613 -25.72 70.82 -8.33
N SER A 614 -26.74 69.98 -8.15
CA SER A 614 -26.98 69.34 -6.85
C SER A 614 -25.99 68.20 -6.61
N ALA A 615 -24.99 68.43 -5.76
CA ALA A 615 -24.02 67.41 -5.32
C ALA A 615 -24.70 66.14 -4.78
N ALA A 616 -25.85 66.28 -4.10
CA ALA A 616 -26.64 65.17 -3.58
C ALA A 616 -27.22 64.28 -4.70
N LYS A 617 -27.71 64.86 -5.80
CA LYS A 617 -28.23 64.09 -6.94
C LYS A 617 -27.11 63.41 -7.73
N LEU A 618 -25.95 64.07 -7.88
CA LEU A 618 -24.77 63.49 -8.53
C LEU A 618 -24.23 62.29 -7.74
N ALA A 619 -24.05 62.45 -6.42
CA ALA A 619 -23.64 61.39 -5.51
C ALA A 619 -24.60 60.18 -5.59
N LYS A 620 -25.91 60.43 -5.57
CA LYS A 620 -26.94 59.38 -5.69
C LYS A 620 -26.83 58.59 -7.01
N SER A 621 -26.57 59.27 -8.13
CA SER A 621 -26.44 58.62 -9.44
C SER A 621 -25.18 57.75 -9.54
N ILE A 622 -24.04 58.25 -9.04
CA ILE A 622 -22.76 57.54 -9.03
C ILE A 622 -22.84 56.31 -8.12
N CYS A 623 -23.38 56.47 -6.91
CA CYS A 623 -23.62 55.34 -5.99
C CYS A 623 -24.57 54.31 -6.59
N SER A 624 -25.57 54.73 -7.38
CA SER A 624 -26.48 53.81 -8.06
C SER A 624 -25.76 52.98 -9.13
N GLN A 625 -24.93 53.59 -9.97
CA GLN A 625 -24.17 52.88 -11.00
C GLN A 625 -23.14 51.93 -10.40
N PHE A 626 -22.46 52.34 -9.33
CA PHE A 626 -21.52 51.49 -8.59
C PHE A 626 -22.22 50.25 -8.03
N ARG A 627 -23.38 50.42 -7.38
CA ARG A 627 -24.19 49.30 -6.85
C ARG A 627 -24.64 48.33 -7.94
N THR A 628 -25.14 48.83 -9.07
CA THR A 628 -25.58 47.97 -10.18
C THR A 628 -24.43 47.14 -10.75
N ARG A 629 -23.23 47.72 -10.88
CA ARG A 629 -22.05 46.98 -11.36
C ARG A 629 -21.56 45.97 -10.33
N LEU A 630 -21.57 46.33 -9.05
CA LEU A 630 -21.17 45.42 -7.96
C LEU A 630 -22.11 44.19 -7.91
N ASN A 631 -23.42 44.40 -7.99
CA ASN A 631 -24.41 43.31 -8.06
C ASN A 631 -24.18 42.42 -9.28
N SER A 632 -23.96 43.01 -10.46
CA SER A 632 -23.71 42.24 -11.68
C SER A 632 -22.42 41.41 -11.62
N SER A 633 -21.37 41.92 -10.96
CA SER A 633 -20.11 41.20 -10.76
C SER A 633 -20.26 40.06 -9.75
N HIS A 634 -20.98 40.29 -8.64
CA HIS A 634 -21.34 39.26 -7.66
C HIS A 634 -22.17 38.12 -8.28
N ASP A 635 -23.20 38.45 -9.07
CA ASP A 635 -24.05 37.47 -9.74
C ASP A 635 -23.25 36.63 -10.76
N ALA A 636 -22.35 37.28 -11.52
CA ALA A 636 -21.47 36.60 -12.48
C ALA A 636 -20.48 35.67 -11.79
N PHE A 637 -19.87 36.11 -10.67
CA PHE A 637 -18.99 35.29 -9.85
C PHE A 637 -19.73 34.06 -9.29
N ALA A 638 -20.91 34.26 -8.72
CA ALA A 638 -21.73 33.18 -8.18
C ALA A 638 -22.13 32.16 -9.26
N ALA A 639 -22.47 32.62 -10.47
CA ALA A 639 -22.79 31.75 -11.60
C ALA A 639 -21.57 30.92 -12.06
N SER A 640 -20.40 31.55 -12.21
CA SER A 640 -19.17 30.84 -12.60
C SER A 640 -18.71 29.85 -11.52
N LEU A 641 -18.85 30.19 -10.24
CA LEU A 641 -18.53 29.29 -9.13
C LEU A 641 -19.47 28.07 -9.09
N ARG A 642 -20.78 28.26 -9.36
CA ARG A 642 -21.74 27.15 -9.48
C ARG A 642 -21.41 26.22 -10.66
N GLN A 643 -21.05 26.78 -11.80
CA GLN A 643 -20.66 25.99 -12.97
C GLN A 643 -19.38 25.17 -12.70
N LEU A 644 -18.42 25.76 -11.97
CA LEU A 644 -17.23 25.06 -11.50
C LEU A 644 -17.60 23.93 -10.53
N GLU A 645 -18.50 24.18 -9.56
CA GLU A 645 -19.05 23.17 -8.65
C GLU A 645 -19.73 22.02 -9.39
N GLU A 646 -20.60 22.30 -10.36
CA GLU A 646 -21.30 21.28 -11.14
C GLU A 646 -20.31 20.43 -11.96
N GLY A 647 -19.30 21.06 -12.58
CA GLY A 647 -18.24 20.36 -13.32
C GLY A 647 -17.38 19.46 -12.41
N HIS A 648 -17.02 19.95 -11.22
CA HIS A 648 -16.28 19.16 -10.23
C HIS A 648 -17.10 18.02 -9.66
N THR A 649 -18.36 18.27 -9.28
CA THR A 649 -19.27 17.28 -8.70
C THR A 649 -19.58 16.18 -9.70
N GLY A 650 -19.89 16.52 -10.96
CA GLY A 650 -20.14 15.54 -12.02
C GLY A 650 -18.91 14.71 -12.39
N ARG A 651 -17.69 15.24 -12.24
CA ARG A 651 -16.45 14.44 -12.35
C ARG A 651 -16.33 13.49 -11.17
N LEU A 652 -16.42 14.01 -9.94
CA LEU A 652 -16.26 13.27 -8.69
C LEU A 652 -17.25 12.11 -8.59
N GLU A 653 -18.52 12.27 -8.95
CA GLU A 653 -19.52 11.19 -8.96
C GLU A 653 -19.13 10.04 -9.90
N ARG A 654 -18.65 10.36 -11.12
CA ARG A 654 -18.20 9.33 -12.09
C ARG A 654 -16.94 8.62 -11.61
N THR A 655 -16.00 9.35 -11.01
CA THR A 655 -14.78 8.75 -10.48
C THR A 655 -15.09 7.91 -9.23
N GLU A 656 -16.00 8.37 -8.37
CA GLU A 656 -16.38 7.69 -7.12
C GLU A 656 -16.92 6.27 -7.38
N ASP A 657 -17.77 6.08 -8.39
CA ASP A 657 -18.30 4.77 -8.78
C ASP A 657 -17.21 3.79 -9.28
N LEU A 658 -16.23 4.29 -10.04
CA LEU A 658 -15.09 3.50 -10.49
C LEU A 658 -14.24 3.06 -9.29
N TRP A 659 -13.91 4.00 -8.41
CA TRP A 659 -13.12 3.74 -7.21
C TRP A 659 -13.88 2.96 -6.14
N LEU A 660 -15.21 3.02 -6.12
CA LEU A 660 -16.06 2.15 -5.29
C LEU A 660 -15.87 0.68 -5.67
N ARG A 661 -15.86 0.36 -6.98
CA ARG A 661 -15.58 -1.00 -7.46
C ARG A 661 -14.16 -1.44 -7.15
N VAL A 662 -13.17 -0.58 -7.37
CA VAL A 662 -11.78 -0.86 -6.98
C VAL A 662 -11.66 -1.17 -5.48
N ARG A 663 -12.29 -0.36 -4.62
CA ARG A 663 -12.27 -0.53 -3.16
C ARG A 663 -13.01 -1.78 -2.68
N LYS A 664 -14.15 -2.12 -3.30
CA LYS A 664 -15.01 -3.23 -2.86
C LYS A 664 -14.61 -4.59 -3.44
N ASP A 665 -14.13 -4.62 -4.68
CA ASP A 665 -13.95 -5.87 -5.41
C ASP A 665 -12.47 -6.21 -5.63
N HIS A 666 -11.66 -5.22 -6.01
CA HIS A 666 -10.26 -5.46 -6.41
C HIS A 666 -9.28 -5.44 -5.23
N ALA A 667 -9.35 -4.40 -4.38
CA ALA A 667 -8.46 -4.27 -3.23
C ALA A 667 -8.51 -5.47 -2.27
N PRO A 668 -9.69 -6.01 -1.89
CA PRO A 668 -9.73 -7.12 -0.93
C PRO A 668 -9.20 -8.44 -1.54
N ARG A 669 -9.44 -8.69 -2.83
CA ARG A 669 -8.90 -9.86 -3.53
C ARG A 669 -7.38 -9.78 -3.68
N LEU A 670 -6.83 -8.59 -3.96
CA LEU A 670 -5.38 -8.39 -4.00
C LEU A 670 -4.75 -8.49 -2.61
N ALA A 671 -5.41 -8.00 -1.56
CA ALA A 671 -4.99 -8.18 -0.18
C ALA A 671 -4.90 -9.66 0.18
N ARG A 672 -5.86 -10.49 -0.26
CA ARG A 672 -5.81 -11.95 -0.09
C ARG A 672 -4.58 -12.56 -0.77
N LEU A 673 -4.29 -12.21 -2.03
CA LEU A 673 -3.08 -12.67 -2.71
C LEU A 673 -1.79 -12.21 -2.01
N SER A 674 -1.79 -10.98 -1.47
CA SER A 674 -0.69 -10.46 -0.65
C SER A 674 -0.48 -11.32 0.60
N LEU A 675 -1.55 -11.61 1.36
CA LEU A 675 -1.50 -12.45 2.55
C LEU A 675 -1.06 -13.90 2.23
N GLU A 676 -1.53 -14.47 1.12
CA GLU A 676 -1.14 -15.83 0.68
C GLU A 676 0.34 -15.92 0.29
N SER A 677 0.80 -14.99 -0.57
CA SER A 677 2.22 -14.91 -0.97
C SER A 677 3.14 -14.64 0.23
N ARG A 678 2.73 -13.74 1.13
CA ARG A 678 3.46 -13.43 2.36
C ARG A 678 3.54 -14.62 3.30
N SER A 679 2.43 -15.31 3.52
CA SER A 679 2.37 -16.46 4.42
C SER A 679 3.22 -17.61 3.92
N LEU A 680 3.26 -17.83 2.60
CA LEU A 680 4.13 -18.83 2.00
C LEU A 680 5.61 -18.48 2.19
N ARG A 681 6.00 -17.23 1.92
CA ARG A 681 7.35 -16.71 2.18
C ARG A 681 7.75 -16.91 3.64
N ASP A 682 6.87 -16.58 4.58
CA ASP A 682 7.13 -16.66 6.01
C ASP A 682 7.27 -18.12 6.49
N VAL A 683 6.46 -19.06 5.96
CA VAL A 683 6.64 -20.50 6.20
C VAL A 683 7.95 -21.01 5.60
N LEU A 684 8.30 -20.57 4.39
CA LEU A 684 9.55 -20.95 3.75
C LEU A 684 10.74 -20.48 4.59
N LEU A 685 10.73 -19.26 5.11
CA LEU A 685 11.82 -18.70 5.91
C LEU A 685 11.88 -19.26 7.34
N HIS A 686 10.75 -19.43 8.01
CA HIS A 686 10.73 -19.64 9.46
C HIS A 686 10.07 -20.95 9.90
N GLY A 687 9.50 -21.71 8.96
CA GLY A 687 8.66 -22.85 9.26
C GLY A 687 7.33 -22.44 9.92
N LYS A 688 6.48 -23.43 10.19
CA LYS A 688 5.23 -23.19 10.93
C LYS A 688 5.55 -22.89 12.40
N PRO A 689 4.89 -21.87 13.01
CA PRO A 689 5.05 -21.59 14.44
C PRO A 689 4.52 -22.75 15.28
N LYS A 690 5.15 -22.99 16.43
CA LYS A 690 4.65 -23.95 17.42
C LYS A 690 3.55 -23.29 18.23
N LEU A 691 2.36 -23.93 18.27
CA LEU A 691 1.28 -23.55 19.18
C LEU A 691 1.63 -23.99 20.61
N GLY A 692 1.64 -23.03 21.54
CA GLY A 692 1.67 -23.28 22.97
C GLY A 692 0.27 -23.25 23.59
N ARG A 693 0.21 -22.98 24.89
CA ARG A 693 -1.06 -22.86 25.63
C ARG A 693 -1.91 -21.69 25.14
N GLU A 694 -3.23 -21.81 25.25
CA GLU A 694 -4.18 -20.72 25.02
C GLU A 694 -3.92 -19.59 26.04
N LEU A 695 -3.76 -18.36 25.54
CA LEU A 695 -3.64 -17.14 26.34
C LEU A 695 -4.99 -16.42 26.47
N GLY A 696 -5.85 -16.56 25.47
CA GLY A 696 -7.20 -16.02 25.49
C GLY A 696 -7.97 -16.31 24.22
N ARG A 697 -9.29 -16.17 24.30
CA ARG A 697 -10.22 -16.37 23.19
C ARG A 697 -11.10 -15.14 23.01
N GLY A 698 -11.10 -14.61 21.79
CA GLY A 698 -11.94 -13.48 21.39
C GLY A 698 -13.03 -13.91 20.42
N GLN A 699 -13.81 -12.93 19.95
CA GLN A 699 -14.82 -13.13 18.92
C GLN A 699 -14.21 -13.57 17.58
N TYR A 700 -12.98 -13.13 17.28
CA TYR A 700 -12.32 -13.29 15.99
C TYR A 700 -11.30 -14.42 15.95
N GLY A 701 -11.09 -15.14 17.05
CA GLY A 701 -10.08 -16.17 17.10
C GLY A 701 -9.55 -16.50 18.49
N VAL A 702 -8.54 -17.36 18.51
CA VAL A 702 -7.86 -17.81 19.72
C VAL A 702 -6.42 -17.36 19.70
N VAL A 703 -5.93 -16.79 20.80
CA VAL A 703 -4.54 -16.36 20.95
C VAL A 703 -3.79 -17.42 21.77
N TYR A 704 -2.67 -17.90 21.23
CA TYR A 704 -1.80 -18.89 21.84
C TYR A 704 -0.44 -18.29 22.18
N LEU A 705 0.21 -18.88 23.18
CA LEU A 705 1.61 -18.66 23.47
C LEU A 705 2.45 -19.18 22.29
N CYS A 706 3.44 -18.42 21.87
CA CYS A 706 4.46 -18.88 20.95
C CYS A 706 5.82 -18.42 21.49
N ASP A 707 6.68 -19.35 21.95
CA ASP A 707 7.92 -18.94 22.62
C ASP A 707 8.78 -18.08 21.69
N SER A 708 9.17 -18.64 20.53
CA SER A 708 9.95 -17.93 19.53
C SER A 708 9.56 -18.31 18.11
N TRP A 709 9.65 -17.36 17.18
CA TRP A 709 9.48 -17.62 15.75
C TRP A 709 10.30 -16.63 14.92
N GLY A 710 11.02 -17.13 13.91
CA GLY A 710 11.85 -16.29 13.04
C GLY A 710 12.93 -15.46 13.78
N GLY A 711 13.51 -16.01 14.85
CA GLY A 711 14.50 -15.31 15.69
C GLY A 711 13.90 -14.27 16.65
N ARG A 712 12.57 -14.14 16.70
CA ARG A 712 11.88 -13.21 17.60
C ARG A 712 11.39 -13.94 18.84
N TYR A 713 11.48 -13.26 19.97
CA TYR A 713 11.02 -13.70 21.29
C TYR A 713 10.74 -12.45 22.14
N PRO A 714 9.68 -12.43 22.95
CA PRO A 714 8.59 -13.41 23.02
C PRO A 714 7.49 -13.18 21.98
N CYS A 715 6.85 -14.24 21.49
CA CYS A 715 5.78 -14.15 20.49
C CYS A 715 4.39 -14.56 21.03
N ALA A 716 3.36 -14.07 20.36
CA ALA A 716 1.97 -14.49 20.52
C ALA A 716 1.43 -14.88 19.13
N LEU A 717 0.51 -15.84 19.12
CA LEU A 717 -0.05 -16.36 17.88
C LEU A 717 -1.57 -16.25 17.90
N LYS A 718 -2.14 -15.33 17.11
CA LYS A 718 -3.60 -15.21 16.94
C LYS A 718 -4.03 -16.11 15.79
N SER A 719 -4.81 -17.14 16.09
CA SER A 719 -5.42 -18.04 15.11
C SER A 719 -6.81 -17.54 14.77
N VAL A 720 -7.03 -17.23 13.49
CA VAL A 720 -8.31 -16.76 12.95
C VAL A 720 -8.80 -17.77 11.93
N VAL A 721 -10.06 -18.20 12.04
CA VAL A 721 -10.70 -19.09 11.05
C VAL A 721 -11.77 -18.26 10.34
N PRO A 722 -11.51 -17.76 9.12
CA PRO A 722 -12.49 -16.99 8.38
C PRO A 722 -13.66 -17.90 7.94
N PRO A 723 -14.92 -17.58 8.29
CA PRO A 723 -16.07 -18.43 7.98
C PRO A 723 -16.52 -18.36 6.51
N ASP A 724 -16.19 -17.28 5.81
CA ASP A 724 -16.54 -17.06 4.39
C ASP A 724 -15.47 -16.18 3.70
N ASP A 725 -15.61 -16.00 2.38
CA ASP A 725 -14.68 -15.22 1.57
C ASP A 725 -14.63 -13.73 1.96
N LYS A 726 -15.73 -13.15 2.45
CA LYS A 726 -15.77 -11.75 2.87
C LYS A 726 -14.89 -11.55 4.10
N HIS A 727 -15.05 -12.38 5.12
CA HIS A 727 -14.21 -12.32 6.32
C HIS A 727 -12.75 -12.64 6.01
N TRP A 728 -12.49 -13.50 5.02
CA TRP A 728 -11.15 -13.79 4.53
C TRP A 728 -10.48 -12.52 3.97
N ASN A 729 -11.21 -11.82 3.11
CA ASN A 729 -10.77 -10.58 2.49
C ASN A 729 -10.59 -9.44 3.51
N ASP A 730 -11.51 -9.31 4.47
CA ASP A 730 -11.42 -8.33 5.56
C ASP A 730 -10.17 -8.57 6.43
N LEU A 731 -9.88 -9.83 6.77
CA LEU A 731 -8.67 -10.22 7.50
C LEU A 731 -7.40 -9.95 6.70
N ALA A 732 -7.43 -10.16 5.38
CA ALA A 732 -6.29 -9.88 4.52
C ALA A 732 -5.98 -8.38 4.43
N LEU A 733 -7.01 -7.53 4.41
CA LEU A 733 -6.86 -6.08 4.51
C LEU A 733 -6.34 -5.65 5.88
N GLU A 734 -6.88 -6.20 6.97
CA GLU A 734 -6.35 -6.00 8.35
C GLU A 734 -4.85 -6.30 8.39
N PHE A 735 -4.46 -7.46 7.85
CA PHE A 735 -3.06 -7.87 7.80
C PHE A 735 -2.19 -6.85 7.06
N HIS A 736 -2.64 -6.41 5.87
CA HIS A 736 -1.90 -5.44 5.06
C HIS A 736 -1.72 -4.12 5.79
N TYR A 737 -2.81 -3.52 6.30
CA TYR A 737 -2.73 -2.24 7.02
C TYR A 737 -1.82 -2.33 8.24
N THR A 738 -1.98 -3.38 9.05
CA THR A 738 -1.16 -3.57 10.25
C THR A 738 0.32 -3.73 9.91
N ARG A 739 0.63 -4.43 8.82
CA ARG A 739 2.01 -4.71 8.43
C ARG A 739 2.70 -3.52 7.76
N SER A 740 1.95 -2.69 7.04
CA SER A 740 2.47 -1.50 6.36
C SER A 740 2.75 -0.34 7.31
N LEU A 741 2.21 -0.37 8.53
CA LEU A 741 2.49 0.62 9.55
C LEU A 741 3.99 0.65 9.94
N PRO A 742 4.60 1.85 10.04
CA PRO A 742 5.90 1.98 10.69
C PRO A 742 5.84 1.45 12.12
N LYS A 743 6.93 0.84 12.58
CA LYS A 743 7.02 0.39 13.96
C LYS A 743 6.85 1.57 14.91
N HIS A 744 6.04 1.38 15.94
CA HIS A 744 5.74 2.41 16.93
C HIS A 744 5.74 1.81 18.34
N GLU A 745 6.21 2.57 19.33
CA GLU A 745 6.33 2.06 20.71
C GLU A 745 4.98 1.70 21.35
N ARG A 746 3.90 2.32 20.88
CA ARG A 746 2.54 2.18 21.44
C ARG A 746 1.60 1.32 20.61
N LEU A 747 2.12 0.60 19.60
CA LEU A 747 1.34 -0.36 18.81
C LEU A 747 2.01 -1.73 18.85
N VAL A 748 1.18 -2.78 18.84
CA VAL A 748 1.68 -4.17 18.82
C VAL A 748 2.29 -4.52 17.46
N ASP A 749 3.57 -4.90 17.44
CA ASP A 749 4.29 -5.31 16.23
C ASP A 749 3.77 -6.65 15.67
N LEU A 750 3.34 -6.65 14.41
CA LEU A 750 2.98 -7.85 13.64
C LEU A 750 4.20 -8.38 12.90
N HIS A 751 4.70 -9.53 13.34
CA HIS A 751 5.93 -10.12 12.82
C HIS A 751 5.74 -10.84 11.48
N GLY A 752 4.61 -11.51 11.28
CA GLY A 752 4.33 -12.25 10.06
C GLY A 752 3.02 -13.04 10.11
N SER A 753 2.79 -13.86 9.10
CA SER A 753 1.60 -14.70 8.98
C SER A 753 1.92 -16.10 8.46
N VAL A 754 1.05 -17.06 8.80
CA VAL A 754 1.07 -18.42 8.25
C VAL A 754 -0.36 -18.87 7.98
N ILE A 755 -0.63 -19.39 6.77
CA ILE A 755 -1.91 -20.04 6.46
C ILE A 755 -1.77 -21.52 6.76
N ASP A 756 -2.58 -22.02 7.68
CA ASP A 756 -2.62 -23.42 8.06
C ASP A 756 -3.82 -24.14 7.45
N HIS A 757 -3.59 -24.81 6.33
CA HIS A 757 -4.57 -25.68 5.67
C HIS A 757 -4.82 -27.00 6.42
N THR A 758 -4.05 -27.31 7.47
CA THR A 758 -4.20 -28.53 8.27
C THR A 758 -4.89 -28.27 9.61
N TYR A 759 -5.39 -27.05 9.83
CA TYR A 759 -6.03 -26.68 11.08
C TYR A 759 -7.29 -27.53 11.35
N GLY A 760 -7.53 -27.89 12.61
CA GLY A 760 -8.65 -28.77 12.99
C GLY A 760 -8.63 -30.14 12.29
N GLY A 761 -7.44 -30.67 11.97
CA GLY A 761 -7.31 -31.93 11.22
C GLY A 761 -7.62 -31.81 9.72
N GLY A 762 -7.58 -30.60 9.16
CA GLY A 762 -7.92 -30.32 7.76
C GLY A 762 -9.39 -29.98 7.52
N SER A 763 -10.19 -29.85 8.58
CA SER A 763 -11.60 -29.44 8.50
C SER A 763 -11.79 -27.94 8.28
N SER A 764 -10.77 -27.12 8.55
CA SER A 764 -10.84 -25.66 8.41
C SER A 764 -9.48 -25.10 8.02
N ILE A 765 -9.49 -23.93 7.37
CA ILE A 765 -8.28 -23.17 7.06
C ILE A 765 -8.16 -22.05 8.10
N ALA A 766 -7.03 -21.98 8.80
CA ALA A 766 -6.76 -20.90 9.74
C ALA A 766 -5.66 -19.98 9.21
N VAL A 767 -5.80 -18.68 9.44
CA VAL A 767 -4.71 -17.71 9.33
C VAL A 767 -4.12 -17.52 10.71
N LEU A 768 -2.83 -17.75 10.84
CA LEU A 768 -2.06 -17.59 12.05
C LEU A 768 -1.28 -16.28 11.95
N LEU A 769 -1.57 -15.30 12.80
CA LEU A 769 -0.87 -14.03 12.88
C LEU A 769 0.15 -14.09 14.02
N ILE A 770 1.43 -13.90 13.69
CA ILE A 770 2.53 -13.92 14.65
C ILE A 770 2.81 -12.48 15.07
N MET A 771 2.67 -12.19 16.36
CA MET A 771 2.79 -10.85 16.93
C MET A 771 3.77 -10.85 18.09
N GLU A 772 4.23 -9.66 18.49
CA GLU A 772 4.91 -9.52 19.78
C GLU A 772 3.98 -9.89 20.94
N ARG A 773 4.54 -10.49 21.99
CA ARG A 773 3.77 -10.83 23.18
C ARG A 773 4.07 -9.90 24.35
N LEU A 774 3.01 -9.33 24.89
CA LEU A 774 3.04 -8.51 26.10
C LEU A 774 2.67 -9.33 27.34
N HIS A 775 2.77 -8.71 28.52
CA HIS A 775 2.61 -9.40 29.80
C HIS A 775 1.14 -9.72 30.10
N ARG A 776 0.23 -8.76 29.89
CA ARG A 776 -1.21 -8.89 30.18
C ARG A 776 -2.03 -7.84 29.42
N ASP A 777 -3.35 -7.99 29.37
CA ASP A 777 -4.24 -6.90 28.93
C ASP A 777 -4.51 -5.89 30.07
N LEU A 778 -4.97 -4.69 29.71
CA LEU A 778 -5.26 -3.62 30.66
C LEU A 778 -6.43 -4.00 31.59
N TYR A 779 -7.40 -4.79 31.12
CA TYR A 779 -8.47 -5.32 31.97
C TYR A 779 -7.90 -6.11 33.18
N THR A 780 -6.96 -7.01 32.92
CA THR A 780 -6.28 -7.81 33.93
C THR A 780 -5.35 -6.93 34.77
N GLY A 781 -4.70 -5.94 34.16
CA GLY A 781 -3.90 -4.94 34.87
C GLY A 781 -4.71 -4.18 35.94
N LEU A 782 -5.86 -3.63 35.56
CA LEU A 782 -6.74 -2.92 36.50
C LEU A 782 -7.24 -3.82 37.62
N LYS A 783 -7.64 -5.06 37.32
CA LYS A 783 -8.02 -6.05 38.36
C LYS A 783 -6.88 -6.35 39.34
N ALA A 784 -5.63 -6.29 38.89
CA ALA A 784 -4.45 -6.50 39.72
C ALA A 784 -4.05 -5.28 40.55
N GLY A 785 -4.76 -4.16 40.45
CA GLY A 785 -4.54 -2.97 41.28
C GLY A 785 -3.44 -2.04 40.78
N LEU A 786 -3.51 -1.59 39.52
CA LEU A 786 -2.60 -0.55 39.00
C LEU A 786 -2.72 0.76 39.79
N SER A 787 -1.59 1.34 40.16
CA SER A 787 -1.52 2.64 40.84
C SER A 787 -2.07 3.77 39.95
N LEU A 788 -2.46 4.90 40.55
CA LEU A 788 -2.92 6.06 39.78
C LEU A 788 -1.87 6.53 38.77
N LYS A 789 -0.59 6.57 39.17
CA LYS A 789 0.52 6.95 38.29
C LYS A 789 0.63 6.04 37.08
N GLU A 790 0.55 4.72 37.27
CA GLU A 790 0.57 3.77 36.15
C GLU A 790 -0.65 3.93 35.24
N ARG A 791 -1.85 4.13 35.82
CA ARG A 791 -3.08 4.32 35.05
C ARG A 791 -3.04 5.60 34.18
N LEU A 792 -2.51 6.70 34.71
CA LEU A 792 -2.32 7.94 33.96
C LEU A 792 -1.23 7.80 32.88
N GLN A 793 -0.14 7.08 33.17
CA GLN A 793 0.88 6.78 32.16
C GLN A 793 0.31 5.92 31.02
N ILE A 794 -0.52 4.92 31.34
CA ILE A 794 -1.21 4.10 30.34
C ILE A 794 -2.15 4.95 29.49
N ALA A 795 -2.86 5.92 30.08
CA ALA A 795 -3.71 6.84 29.32
C ALA A 795 -2.89 7.66 28.30
N LEU A 796 -1.71 8.16 28.69
CA LEU A 796 -0.79 8.85 27.78
C LEU A 796 -0.31 7.95 26.64
N ASP A 797 0.11 6.73 26.97
CA ASP A 797 0.57 5.73 26.00
C ASP A 797 -0.51 5.40 24.96
N VAL A 798 -1.77 5.31 25.38
CA VAL A 798 -2.91 5.08 24.47
C VAL A 798 -3.16 6.30 23.59
N VAL A 799 -3.14 7.52 24.13
CA VAL A 799 -3.31 8.74 23.31
C VAL A 799 -2.21 8.84 22.25
N GLU A 800 -0.96 8.59 22.62
CA GLU A 800 0.18 8.56 21.71
C GLU A 800 -0.02 7.51 20.59
N GLY A 801 -0.47 6.31 20.93
CA GLY A 801 -0.78 5.26 19.96
C GLY A 801 -1.92 5.61 18.99
N ILE A 802 -3.01 6.21 19.49
CA ILE A 802 -4.14 6.63 18.63
C ILE A 802 -3.70 7.80 17.72
N ARG A 803 -2.95 8.77 18.25
CA ARG A 803 -2.40 9.88 17.46
C ARG A 803 -1.55 9.38 16.30
N PHE A 804 -0.68 8.40 16.56
CA PHE A 804 0.13 7.80 15.52
C PHE A 804 -0.74 7.14 14.44
N LEU A 805 -1.73 6.32 14.81
CA LEU A 805 -2.66 5.71 13.85
C LEU A 805 -3.39 6.74 13.00
N HIS A 806 -3.94 7.79 13.63
CA HIS A 806 -4.62 8.88 12.91
C HIS A 806 -3.67 9.63 11.98
N GLY A 807 -2.41 9.82 12.38
CA GLY A 807 -1.37 10.40 11.52
C GLY A 807 -1.02 9.54 10.29
N GLN A 808 -1.33 8.24 10.32
CA GLN A 808 -1.24 7.32 9.19
C GLN A 808 -2.58 7.19 8.42
N GLY A 809 -3.60 7.98 8.74
CA GLY A 809 -4.91 7.95 8.09
C GLY A 809 -5.79 6.75 8.47
N LEU A 810 -5.46 6.04 9.56
CA LEU A 810 -6.18 4.85 10.03
C LEU A 810 -6.94 5.15 11.33
N LEU A 811 -8.18 4.67 11.40
CA LEU A 811 -8.99 4.68 12.62
C LEU A 811 -8.95 3.30 13.27
N HIS A 812 -8.99 3.21 14.61
CA HIS A 812 -9.00 1.94 15.31
C HIS A 812 -10.41 1.35 15.46
N ARG A 813 -11.39 2.15 15.90
CA ARG A 813 -12.82 1.82 16.06
C ARG A 813 -13.18 0.78 17.13
N ASP A 814 -12.24 0.33 17.95
CA ASP A 814 -12.50 -0.62 19.05
C ASP A 814 -11.48 -0.47 20.18
N ILE A 815 -11.17 0.78 20.52
CA ILE A 815 -10.36 1.11 21.70
C ILE A 815 -11.13 0.71 22.97
N LYS A 816 -10.55 -0.22 23.74
CA LYS A 816 -11.14 -0.76 24.98
C LYS A 816 -10.08 -1.44 25.84
N LEU A 817 -10.42 -1.74 27.09
CA LEU A 817 -9.53 -2.40 28.07
C LEU A 817 -8.88 -3.71 27.57
N LYS A 818 -9.56 -4.50 26.74
CA LYS A 818 -9.03 -5.77 26.21
C LYS A 818 -8.09 -5.62 25.01
N ASN A 819 -8.13 -4.47 24.33
CA ASN A 819 -7.31 -4.17 23.16
C ASN A 819 -6.12 -3.24 23.50
N VAL A 820 -5.88 -3.00 24.79
CA VAL A 820 -4.68 -2.35 25.31
C VAL A 820 -3.89 -3.39 26.07
N LEU A 821 -2.70 -3.72 25.59
CA LEU A 821 -1.78 -4.68 26.20
C LEU A 821 -0.69 -3.94 26.98
N LEU A 822 -0.24 -4.55 28.07
CA LEU A 822 0.76 -4.00 28.98
C LEU A 822 2.02 -4.85 28.98
N ASP A 823 3.18 -4.22 28.87
CA ASP A 823 4.46 -4.90 29.04
C ASP A 823 4.78 -5.16 30.53
N LYS A 824 5.99 -5.62 30.83
CA LYS A 824 6.41 -5.91 32.21
C LYS A 824 6.56 -4.66 33.07
N GLN A 825 6.70 -3.49 32.45
CA GLN A 825 6.84 -2.17 33.07
C GLN A 825 5.49 -1.42 33.11
N ASN A 826 4.38 -2.10 32.78
CA ASN A 826 3.05 -1.52 32.65
C ASN A 826 2.98 -0.36 31.64
N ARG A 827 3.82 -0.35 30.60
CA ARG A 827 3.65 0.52 29.43
C ARG A 827 2.67 -0.09 28.46
N ALA A 828 1.86 0.76 27.85
CA ALA A 828 0.74 0.33 27.04
C ALA A 828 1.06 0.28 25.56
N LYS A 829 0.53 -0.76 24.89
CA LYS A 829 0.49 -0.88 23.43
C LYS A 829 -0.91 -1.26 22.98
N ILE A 830 -1.38 -0.62 21.92
CA ILE A 830 -2.68 -0.91 21.31
C ILE A 830 -2.54 -2.12 20.38
N THR A 831 -3.52 -3.01 20.41
CA THR A 831 -3.58 -4.24 19.60
C THR A 831 -4.95 -4.40 18.94
N ASP A 832 -5.11 -5.47 18.15
CA ASP A 832 -6.37 -5.85 17.48
C ASP A 832 -6.88 -4.79 16.50
N LEU A 833 -6.06 -4.53 15.48
CA LEU A 833 -6.38 -3.64 14.36
C LEU A 833 -7.37 -4.29 13.36
N GLY A 834 -8.12 -5.33 13.76
CA GLY A 834 -9.11 -5.99 12.89
C GLY A 834 -10.34 -5.16 12.56
N PHE A 835 -10.52 -4.06 13.29
CA PHE A 835 -11.45 -3.01 12.90
C PHE A 835 -10.75 -1.79 12.32
N CYS A 836 -9.44 -1.80 12.11
CA CYS A 836 -8.78 -0.68 11.47
C CYS A 836 -9.23 -0.51 10.03
N LYS A 837 -9.46 0.74 9.65
CA LYS A 837 -9.80 1.07 8.27
C LYS A 837 -9.30 2.46 7.93
N PRO A 838 -8.77 2.66 6.71
CA PRO A 838 -8.56 3.98 6.14
C PRO A 838 -9.82 4.83 6.23
N GLU A 839 -9.70 6.09 6.67
CA GLU A 839 -10.80 7.05 6.65
C GLU A 839 -11.42 7.18 5.24
N ALA A 840 -10.58 7.09 4.20
CA ALA A 840 -10.99 7.14 2.79
C ALA A 840 -11.76 5.91 2.28
N MET A 841 -11.74 4.81 3.04
CA MET A 841 -12.45 3.57 2.68
C MET A 841 -13.70 3.36 3.55
N MET A 842 -14.09 4.37 4.32
CA MET A 842 -15.23 4.30 5.24
C MET A 842 -16.55 4.29 4.49
N SER A 843 -17.34 3.24 4.69
CA SER A 843 -18.75 3.21 4.29
C SER A 843 -19.55 2.27 5.20
N GLY A 844 -20.58 2.81 5.86
CA GLY A 844 -21.73 2.07 6.40
C GLY A 844 -21.48 0.96 7.44
N SER A 845 -20.22 0.69 7.83
CA SER A 845 -19.89 -0.41 8.73
C SER A 845 -19.99 0.04 10.19
N ILE A 846 -20.88 -0.62 10.93
CA ILE A 846 -21.06 -0.45 12.37
C ILE A 846 -20.27 -1.57 13.07
N VAL A 847 -19.15 -1.20 13.70
CA VAL A 847 -18.23 -2.13 14.37
C VAL A 847 -17.78 -1.57 15.71
N GLY A 848 -17.29 -2.45 16.58
CA GLY A 848 -16.78 -2.10 17.90
C GLY A 848 -17.66 -2.60 19.04
N THR A 849 -17.23 -2.27 20.26
CA THR A 849 -17.91 -2.69 21.50
C THR A 849 -18.93 -1.62 21.92
N PRO A 850 -20.24 -1.93 22.06
CA PRO A 850 -21.31 -0.93 22.16
C PRO A 850 -21.10 0.24 23.13
N ILE A 851 -20.55 -0.01 24.32
CA ILE A 851 -20.29 1.03 25.32
C ILE A 851 -19.19 2.03 24.92
N HIS A 852 -18.27 1.63 24.05
CA HIS A 852 -17.18 2.48 23.54
C HIS A 852 -17.51 3.10 22.18
N MET A 853 -18.65 2.75 21.57
CA MET A 853 -19.03 3.24 20.24
C MET A 853 -19.66 4.62 20.34
N ALA A 854 -19.11 5.57 19.59
CA ALA A 854 -19.68 6.91 19.47
C ALA A 854 -21.06 6.88 18.78
N PRO A 855 -21.99 7.80 19.13
CA PRO A 855 -23.35 7.80 18.59
C PRO A 855 -23.45 7.99 17.07
N GLU A 856 -22.52 8.72 16.47
CA GLU A 856 -22.49 8.94 15.02
C GLU A 856 -22.02 7.71 14.23
N LEU A 857 -21.32 6.76 14.87
CA LEU A 857 -20.77 5.57 14.19
C LEU A 857 -21.87 4.71 13.54
N PHE A 858 -23.09 4.79 14.07
CA PHE A 858 -24.27 4.07 13.59
C PHE A 858 -25.02 4.76 12.46
N THR A 859 -24.70 6.02 12.18
CA THR A 859 -25.18 6.69 10.96
C THR A 859 -24.44 6.17 9.73
N GLY A 860 -23.32 5.47 9.92
CA GLY A 860 -22.42 5.05 8.86
C GLY A 860 -21.54 6.18 8.31
N LYS A 861 -21.71 7.42 8.82
CA LYS A 861 -20.90 8.61 8.49
C LYS A 861 -20.19 9.09 9.75
N TYR A 862 -18.88 8.91 9.79
CA TYR A 862 -18.05 9.26 10.94
C TYR A 862 -16.59 9.41 10.53
N ASP A 863 -15.82 10.11 11.37
CA ASP A 863 -14.40 10.41 11.18
C ASP A 863 -13.57 9.87 12.36
N ASN A 864 -12.32 10.31 12.46
CA ASN A 864 -11.38 9.90 13.50
C ASN A 864 -11.81 10.26 14.94
N SER A 865 -12.80 11.14 15.12
CA SER A 865 -13.30 11.55 16.44
C SER A 865 -13.99 10.42 17.21
N VAL A 866 -14.35 9.31 16.55
CA VAL A 866 -14.91 8.11 17.22
C VAL A 866 -13.91 7.45 18.16
N ASP A 867 -12.62 7.49 17.83
CA ASP A 867 -11.56 6.96 18.70
C ASP A 867 -11.32 7.88 19.91
N VAL A 868 -11.56 9.20 19.76
CA VAL A 868 -11.52 10.17 20.87
C VAL A 868 -12.64 9.88 21.87
N TYR A 869 -13.84 9.60 21.37
CA TYR A 869 -14.96 9.16 22.21
C TYR A 869 -14.61 7.86 22.97
N ALA A 870 -14.10 6.85 22.26
CA ALA A 870 -13.72 5.58 22.86
C ALA A 870 -12.62 5.75 23.92
N PHE A 871 -11.65 6.65 23.68
CA PHE A 871 -10.65 7.04 24.67
C PHE A 871 -11.29 7.69 25.92
N GLY A 872 -12.27 8.58 25.77
CA GLY A 872 -12.98 9.17 26.93
C GLY A 872 -13.62 8.11 27.83
N ILE A 873 -14.25 7.09 27.24
CA ILE A 873 -14.81 5.94 27.97
C ILE A 873 -13.70 5.09 28.61
N LEU A 874 -12.60 4.83 27.90
CA LEU A 874 -11.44 4.12 28.44
C LEU A 874 -10.82 4.86 29.64
N PHE A 875 -10.70 6.18 29.53
CA PHE A 875 -10.11 7.04 30.54
C PHE A 875 -10.95 7.06 31.82
N TRP A 876 -12.27 6.94 31.72
CA TRP A 876 -13.14 6.72 32.87
C TRP A 876 -12.73 5.47 33.66
N TYR A 877 -12.52 4.32 33.00
CA TYR A 877 -12.04 3.10 33.67
C TYR A 877 -10.64 3.28 34.28
N LEU A 878 -9.76 4.03 33.59
CA LEU A 878 -8.44 4.35 34.11
C LEU A 878 -8.50 5.24 35.35
N CYS A 879 -9.48 6.15 35.48
CA CYS A 879 -9.65 6.96 36.68
C CYS A 879 -10.37 6.21 37.81
N THR A 880 -11.35 5.35 37.52
CA THR A 880 -11.96 4.49 38.56
C THR A 880 -10.98 3.47 39.12
N GLY A 881 -10.06 2.97 38.29
CA GLY A 881 -9.15 1.89 38.66
C GLY A 881 -9.86 0.56 38.78
N SER A 882 -11.06 0.46 38.21
CA SER A 882 -11.95 -0.68 38.29
C SER A 882 -12.37 -1.12 36.90
N VAL A 883 -12.82 -2.37 36.80
CA VAL A 883 -13.41 -2.92 35.57
C VAL A 883 -14.92 -3.10 35.68
N LYS A 884 -15.53 -2.57 36.76
CA LYS A 884 -16.97 -2.56 36.95
C LYS A 884 -17.63 -1.68 35.90
N LEU A 885 -18.74 -2.15 35.35
CA LEU A 885 -19.52 -1.39 34.38
C LEU A 885 -20.11 -0.14 35.07
N PRO A 886 -20.18 1.02 34.39
CA PRO A 886 -20.86 2.20 34.93
C PRO A 886 -22.33 1.89 35.25
N GLU A 887 -22.85 2.44 36.35
CA GLU A 887 -24.23 2.25 36.78
C GLU A 887 -25.24 2.66 35.71
N ALA A 888 -24.90 3.72 34.94
CA ALA A 888 -25.69 4.19 33.80
C ALA A 888 -25.95 3.10 32.74
N PHE A 889 -25.09 2.08 32.66
CA PHE A 889 -25.17 1.00 31.68
C PHE A 889 -25.47 -0.37 32.28
N GLU A 890 -25.32 -0.55 33.59
CA GLU A 890 -25.57 -1.83 34.29
C GLU A 890 -27.01 -2.33 34.14
N LYS A 891 -27.97 -1.40 34.04
CA LYS A 891 -29.40 -1.72 33.87
C LYS A 891 -29.80 -2.06 32.44
N CYS A 892 -28.87 -1.99 31.48
CA CYS A 892 -29.15 -2.31 30.09
C CYS A 892 -29.13 -3.82 29.87
N SER A 893 -30.29 -4.38 29.55
CA SER A 893 -30.47 -5.82 29.35
C SER A 893 -30.06 -6.32 27.95
N SER A 894 -29.92 -5.41 26.99
CA SER A 894 -29.52 -5.73 25.61
C SER A 894 -28.58 -4.69 25.02
N LYS A 895 -27.86 -5.07 23.96
CA LYS A 895 -27.01 -4.15 23.18
C LYS A 895 -27.83 -2.98 22.60
N ASP A 896 -29.05 -3.24 22.13
CA ASP A 896 -29.94 -2.22 21.56
C ASP A 896 -30.43 -1.23 22.61
N GLN A 897 -30.68 -1.70 23.84
CA GLN A 897 -31.06 -0.82 24.95
C GLN A 897 -29.89 0.09 25.36
N LEU A 898 -28.69 -0.49 25.51
CA LEU A 898 -27.48 0.28 25.78
C LEU A 898 -27.26 1.35 24.72
N TRP A 899 -27.40 0.93 23.45
CA TRP A 899 -27.28 1.81 22.30
C TRP A 899 -28.25 2.97 22.31
N ASN A 900 -29.55 2.70 22.47
CA ASN A 900 -30.58 3.73 22.53
C ASN A 900 -30.34 4.72 23.68
N ASN A 901 -29.79 4.24 24.80
CA ASN A 901 -29.42 5.10 25.91
C ASN A 901 -28.23 6.00 25.56
N VAL A 902 -27.17 5.46 24.94
CA VAL A 902 -26.01 6.26 24.47
C VAL A 902 -26.45 7.35 23.48
N LYS A 903 -27.35 7.01 22.54
CA LYS A 903 -27.98 7.96 21.61
C LYS A 903 -28.75 9.07 22.29
N LYS A 904 -29.45 8.77 23.39
CA LYS A 904 -30.18 9.74 24.22
C LYS A 904 -29.25 10.58 25.10
N GLY A 905 -27.93 10.37 25.03
CA GLY A 905 -26.94 11.11 25.79
C GLY A 905 -26.50 10.44 27.10
N ALA A 906 -26.87 9.18 27.35
CA ALA A 906 -26.37 8.46 28.53
C ALA A 906 -24.84 8.32 28.48
N ARG A 907 -24.18 8.65 29.59
CA ARG A 907 -22.72 8.58 29.79
C ARG A 907 -22.43 7.97 31.17
N PRO A 908 -21.21 7.45 31.40
CA PRO A 908 -20.77 7.05 32.72
C PRO A 908 -20.96 8.16 33.76
N GLU A 909 -21.31 7.78 34.98
CA GLU A 909 -21.49 8.68 36.11
C GLU A 909 -20.16 9.30 36.59
N ARG A 910 -20.24 10.49 37.19
CA ARG A 910 -19.12 11.11 37.90
C ARG A 910 -19.01 10.49 39.29
N LEU A 911 -17.86 9.93 39.62
CA LEU A 911 -17.58 9.42 40.96
C LEU A 911 -16.96 10.51 41.84
N ALA A 912 -17.24 10.47 43.15
CA ALA A 912 -16.72 11.46 44.11
C ALA A 912 -15.19 11.49 44.21
N SER A 913 -14.52 10.38 43.86
CA SER A 913 -13.06 10.27 43.85
C SER A 913 -12.40 10.87 42.61
N PHE A 914 -13.17 11.38 41.65
CA PHE A 914 -12.62 11.93 40.42
C PHE A 914 -12.09 13.34 40.61
N ASP A 915 -10.86 13.52 40.15
CA ASP A 915 -10.28 14.84 39.95
C ASP A 915 -11.08 15.64 38.90
N GLU A 916 -11.24 16.94 39.15
CA GLU A 916 -12.06 17.84 38.32
C GLU A 916 -11.52 17.93 36.88
N GLU A 917 -10.21 18.07 36.69
CA GLU A 917 -9.63 18.20 35.36
C GLU A 917 -9.71 16.87 34.58
N CYS A 918 -9.55 15.74 35.27
CA CYS A 918 -9.80 14.42 34.69
C CYS A 918 -11.24 14.30 34.18
N TRP A 919 -12.22 14.69 34.99
CA TRP A 919 -13.63 14.64 34.63
C TRP A 919 -13.96 15.53 33.43
N GLN A 920 -13.50 16.79 33.44
CA GLN A 920 -13.70 17.71 32.33
C GLN A 920 -13.04 17.21 31.02
N LEU A 921 -11.89 16.53 31.12
CA LEU A 921 -11.25 15.94 29.94
C LEU A 921 -12.09 14.77 29.38
N MET A 922 -12.64 13.91 30.25
CA MET A 922 -13.57 12.84 29.81
C MET A 922 -14.80 13.42 29.12
N GLU A 923 -15.40 14.46 29.72
CA GLU A 923 -16.58 15.14 29.18
C GLU A 923 -16.35 15.75 27.80
N ALA A 924 -15.20 16.38 27.61
CA ALA A 924 -14.80 16.88 26.31
C ALA A 924 -14.62 15.73 25.29
N CYS A 925 -14.00 14.61 25.68
CA CYS A 925 -13.73 13.50 24.78
C CYS A 925 -15.01 12.77 24.32
N TRP A 926 -16.01 12.59 25.17
CA TRP A 926 -17.24 11.86 24.83
C TRP A 926 -18.44 12.75 24.45
N ASN A 927 -18.16 13.98 24.02
CA ASN A 927 -19.18 14.94 23.59
C ASN A 927 -20.10 14.33 22.53
N GLY A 928 -21.40 14.62 22.62
CA GLY A 928 -22.41 14.14 21.67
C GLY A 928 -22.20 14.67 20.25
N ASP A 929 -21.69 15.90 20.11
CA ASP A 929 -21.28 16.47 18.83
C ASP A 929 -19.82 16.10 18.54
N PRO A 930 -19.53 15.33 17.46
CA PRO A 930 -18.18 14.95 17.06
C PRO A 930 -17.25 16.15 16.86
N SER A 931 -17.78 17.27 16.33
CA SER A 931 -17.00 18.47 16.01
C SER A 931 -16.51 19.23 17.24
N GLN A 932 -17.15 19.02 18.39
CA GLN A 932 -16.81 19.64 19.67
C GLN A 932 -15.80 18.82 20.48
N ARG A 933 -15.44 17.61 20.02
CA ARG A 933 -14.45 16.78 20.70
C ARG A 933 -13.05 17.34 20.47
N PRO A 934 -12.19 17.34 21.50
CA PRO A 934 -10.84 17.84 21.36
C PRO A 934 -10.02 16.94 20.42
N LEU A 935 -9.17 17.56 19.61
CA LEU A 935 -8.14 16.82 18.88
C LEU A 935 -7.19 16.17 19.90
N LEU A 936 -6.68 14.98 19.58
CA LEU A 936 -5.74 14.28 20.47
C LEU A 936 -4.45 15.09 20.74
N GLY A 937 -4.10 16.00 19.81
CA GLY A 937 -3.02 16.99 20.00
C GLY A 937 -3.23 17.96 21.16
N ILE A 938 -4.48 18.14 21.60
CA ILE A 938 -4.88 18.96 22.75
C ILE A 938 -5.09 18.06 23.99
N VAL A 939 -5.60 16.84 23.80
CA VAL A 939 -5.81 15.86 24.86
C VAL A 939 -4.48 15.49 25.55
N GLU A 940 -3.43 15.21 24.77
CA GLU A 940 -2.16 14.76 25.32
C GLU A 940 -1.49 15.79 26.25
N PRO A 941 -1.27 17.06 25.87
CA PRO A 941 -0.66 18.04 26.78
C PRO A 941 -1.50 18.27 28.04
N ARG A 942 -2.84 18.27 27.92
CA ARG A 942 -3.73 18.41 29.07
C ARG A 942 -3.60 17.22 30.03
N LEU A 943 -3.55 16.00 29.50
CA LEU A 943 -3.34 14.79 30.29
C LEU A 943 -1.95 14.74 30.94
N GLN A 944 -0.91 15.24 30.26
CA GLN A 944 0.44 15.38 30.82
C GLN A 944 0.43 16.35 32.02
N SER A 945 -0.23 17.51 31.89
CA SER A 945 -0.38 18.48 32.98
C SER A 945 -1.10 17.88 34.19
N ILE A 946 -2.22 17.18 33.95
CA ILE A 946 -2.97 16.45 34.99
C ILE A 946 -2.05 15.43 35.68
N THR A 947 -1.28 14.67 34.90
CA THR A 947 -0.38 13.62 35.42
C THR A 947 0.69 14.22 36.32
N ILE A 948 1.34 15.30 35.89
CA ILE A 948 2.35 16.01 36.68
C ILE A 948 1.76 16.50 38.00
N ARG A 949 0.60 17.17 37.96
CA ARG A 949 -0.09 17.68 39.16
C ARG A 949 -0.45 16.55 40.14
N LEU A 950 -1.10 15.49 39.65
CA LEU A 950 -1.58 14.41 40.51
C LEU A 950 -0.47 13.50 41.03
N CYS A 951 0.64 13.35 40.29
CA CYS A 951 1.75 12.48 40.68
C CYS A 951 2.83 13.19 41.51
N ASN A 952 3.02 14.50 41.35
CA ASN A 952 4.08 15.24 42.08
C ASN A 952 3.62 15.79 43.44
N CYS A 953 2.32 16.01 43.67
CA CYS A 953 1.82 16.40 45.00
C CYS A 953 2.04 15.34 46.11
N GLY A 954 2.48 14.11 45.76
CA GLY A 954 2.77 13.05 46.71
C GLY A 954 4.19 13.03 47.28
N SER A 955 5.15 13.78 46.71
CA SER A 955 6.54 13.83 47.23
C SER A 955 6.71 14.83 48.37
N ASP A 956 5.92 15.90 48.41
CA ASP A 956 6.09 16.99 49.39
C ASP A 956 5.38 16.70 50.74
N GLN A 957 4.50 15.71 50.81
CA GLN A 957 3.86 15.30 52.07
C GLN A 957 4.65 14.24 52.86
N LYS A 958 5.69 13.64 52.27
CA LYS A 958 6.57 12.70 52.99
C LYS A 958 7.76 13.37 53.69
N SER A 959 8.11 14.61 53.34
CA SER A 959 9.15 15.36 54.04
C SER A 959 8.65 16.09 55.29
N SER A 960 7.34 16.36 55.41
CA SER A 960 6.78 17.11 56.55
C SER A 960 6.35 16.26 57.76
N SER A 961 6.55 14.93 57.73
CA SER A 961 6.17 14.03 58.84
C SER A 961 7.35 13.43 59.61
N MET A 962 8.58 13.92 59.37
CA MET A 962 9.79 13.48 60.08
C MET A 962 10.45 14.57 60.95
N GLU A 963 9.87 15.76 61.09
CA GLU A 963 10.46 16.84 61.92
C GLU A 963 9.79 17.04 63.30
N ASP A 964 8.69 16.35 63.62
CA ASP A 964 8.04 16.45 64.95
C ASP A 964 8.34 15.24 65.87
N SER A 965 9.60 14.84 65.96
CA SER A 965 10.09 14.01 67.07
C SER A 965 11.60 14.19 67.30
N ASN A 966 11.95 15.35 67.88
CA ASN A 966 13.07 15.52 68.82
C ASN A 966 12.90 16.79 69.63
#